data_AF-A0A0G0AY62-F1
#
_entry.id   AF-A0A0G0AY62-F1
#
_cell.length_a   1.000
_cell.length_b   1.000
_cell.length_c   1.000
_cell.angle_alpha   90.00
_cell.angle_beta   90.00
_cell.angle_gamma   90.00
#
_symmetry.space_group_name_H-M   'P 1'
#
loop_
_entity.id
_entity.type
_entity.pdbx_description
1 polymer ?
#
loop_
_entity_poly.entity_id
_entity_poly.type
_entity_poly.pdbx_seq_one_letter_code
_entity_poly.pdbx_strand_id
1 'polypeptide(L)'
;MFNSKKMFATAVAFTMVLSLVAVPASAQTTAELTAQINSLLAMIAQLQAQIAGSGSASMGTAVQYNTDLTVGSTGADVTSLQQFLVGKGFLQMPAGVSYGYFGPLTKAAVASYQASVGITPAVGYFGPITRANVNALNVSTGGTTGGTTTGGGITTPGVEGTLTVTTNSSGLVSTVYEGDSMAPIYGINVEAKTSDIAIQRVKVNLGTNSKIYTKGYSRMYVTVDGNTLASVDLNSSTVVKESSTYYITITGFNLVVPKDSKKQIVLKADVMSSIDSTDRTTLSNINLAVPANGIRGIDGAGIDQYGPSSALSNRSTSFSAELAETATLKVSLNSSSPNKTTVVADGGSADDELDNLTVLVFDLKAEKDDVLLTDFILDIAATGAGGATASTSVTLLEGSTELDTTSATTRYATFSNIDFLIPKNTTKTLTVKVDIRSANSTIQNFIATASSTGMTAENSLGDTVTIGTYLTGSATGYQIGVRNAGAEVTLVSKSITTSGVAQTNGTPVSTSTLAATFNVKVKAVGSDVILGTVASATPVFGKTGATNSFVLYDGGIASSVNNATSTSFTIPSNCSTSGLTNGCTLSEGDSVTIPVTFQIPGRDATGSAVSSGLYSVGLEKINWSNSSGTLQSSTFMAGEVDWRTSDVSFP
;
A
#
# COMPACT_ATOMS: atom_id res chain seq x y z
N MET A 1 44.84 -41.90 -31.54
CA MET A 1 45.16 -43.32 -31.78
C MET A 1 43.91 -44.12 -31.42
N PHE A 2 43.19 -44.71 -32.39
CA PHE A 2 41.92 -45.45 -32.20
C PHE A 2 40.72 -44.60 -31.65
N ASN A 3 39.43 -44.87 -31.92
CA ASN A 3 38.75 -45.79 -32.86
C ASN A 3 37.32 -45.30 -33.21
N SER A 4 36.83 -45.56 -34.45
CA SER A 4 35.39 -45.73 -34.84
C SER A 4 34.38 -44.56 -34.62
N LYS A 5 33.26 -44.45 -35.35
CA LYS A 5 32.82 -45.11 -36.60
C LYS A 5 31.90 -44.18 -37.42
N LYS A 6 31.92 -44.36 -38.75
CA LYS A 6 31.17 -43.60 -39.76
C LYS A 6 29.73 -44.10 -39.93
N MET A 7 28.87 -43.27 -40.53
CA MET A 7 27.91 -43.69 -41.56
C MET A 7 27.99 -42.73 -42.77
N PHE A 8 27.62 -43.19 -43.97
CA PHE A 8 28.01 -42.58 -45.24
C PHE A 8 27.07 -42.98 -46.40
N ALA A 9 26.53 -42.01 -47.15
CA ALA A 9 25.95 -42.17 -48.50
C ALA A 9 24.83 -43.24 -48.65
N THR A 10 24.25 -43.63 -49.81
CA THR A 10 24.26 -43.24 -51.26
C THR A 10 22.90 -43.70 -51.83
N ALA A 11 22.33 -43.27 -52.98
CA ALA A 11 22.75 -42.33 -54.03
C ALA A 11 21.61 -41.30 -54.29
N VAL A 12 21.05 -40.96 -55.46
CA VAL A 12 21.15 -41.37 -56.89
C VAL A 12 21.16 -40.08 -57.76
N ALA A 13 21.66 -40.13 -59.00
CA ALA A 13 21.67 -39.00 -59.94
C ALA A 13 21.14 -39.41 -61.33
N PHE A 14 20.63 -38.44 -62.11
CA PHE A 14 20.70 -38.47 -63.58
C PHE A 14 20.69 -37.06 -64.20
N THR A 15 21.10 -36.95 -65.46
CA THR A 15 21.62 -35.73 -66.12
C THR A 15 20.65 -34.99 -67.04
N MET A 16 20.72 -33.64 -67.08
CA MET A 16 20.77 -32.78 -68.29
C MET A 16 21.05 -31.32 -67.82
N VAL A 17 22.08 -30.57 -68.27
CA VAL A 17 22.46 -30.03 -69.61
C VAL A 17 21.92 -28.60 -69.86
N LEU A 18 22.80 -27.76 -70.45
CA LEU A 18 22.61 -26.41 -71.01
C LEU A 18 22.67 -25.14 -70.10
N SER A 19 23.86 -24.51 -70.15
CA SER A 19 24.13 -23.06 -70.39
C SER A 19 23.45 -21.93 -69.61
N LEU A 20 24.28 -20.96 -69.18
CA LEU A 20 23.83 -19.64 -68.74
C LEU A 20 23.18 -18.83 -69.88
N VAL A 21 22.07 -18.15 -69.58
CA VAL A 21 21.59 -16.96 -70.29
C VAL A 21 21.13 -15.95 -69.24
N ALA A 22 21.53 -14.69 -69.38
CA ALA A 22 21.04 -13.63 -68.52
C ALA A 22 19.58 -13.29 -68.90
N VAL A 23 18.65 -13.52 -67.97
CA VAL A 23 17.24 -13.13 -68.16
C VAL A 23 17.14 -11.60 -67.99
N PRO A 24 16.46 -10.87 -68.89
CA PRO A 24 16.27 -9.43 -68.74
C PRO A 24 15.51 -9.07 -67.47
N ALA A 25 15.67 -7.83 -67.00
CA ALA A 25 14.68 -7.24 -66.11
C ALA A 25 13.35 -7.14 -66.89
N SER A 26 12.38 -7.99 -66.56
CA SER A 26 11.06 -7.97 -67.16
C SER A 26 10.41 -6.60 -66.92
N ALA A 27 10.32 -5.78 -67.97
CA ALA A 27 9.53 -4.57 -67.93
C ALA A 27 8.08 -4.96 -67.62
N GLN A 28 7.52 -4.40 -66.55
CA GLN A 28 6.16 -4.69 -66.10
C GLN A 28 5.20 -4.51 -67.28
N THR A 29 4.61 -5.61 -67.73
CA THR A 29 3.92 -5.66 -69.02
C THR A 29 2.67 -4.79 -68.99
N THR A 30 2.21 -4.35 -70.15
CA THR A 30 0.91 -3.66 -70.25
C THR A 30 -0.23 -4.53 -69.70
N ALA A 31 -0.13 -5.86 -69.79
CA ALA A 31 -1.06 -6.79 -69.16
C ALA A 31 -1.02 -6.75 -67.62
N GLU A 32 0.16 -6.66 -67.00
CA GLU A 32 0.31 -6.52 -65.54
C GLU A 32 -0.13 -5.13 -65.04
N LEU A 33 0.12 -4.07 -65.83
CA LEU A 33 -0.43 -2.75 -65.57
C LEU A 33 -1.96 -2.76 -65.68
N THR A 34 -2.53 -3.40 -66.70
CA THR A 34 -3.99 -3.59 -66.84
C THR A 34 -4.56 -4.46 -65.71
N ALA A 35 -3.84 -5.47 -65.22
CA ALA A 35 -4.26 -6.26 -64.06
C ALA A 35 -4.28 -5.43 -62.76
N GLN A 36 -3.27 -4.57 -62.54
CA GLN A 36 -3.26 -3.63 -61.42
C GLN A 36 -4.34 -2.55 -61.55
N ILE A 37 -4.57 -2.02 -62.76
CA ILE A 37 -5.67 -1.08 -63.04
C ILE A 37 -7.02 -1.74 -62.81
N ASN A 38 -7.24 -2.98 -63.24
CA ASN A 38 -8.48 -3.72 -62.99
C ASN A 38 -8.66 -4.06 -61.50
N SER A 39 -7.58 -4.35 -60.77
CA SER A 39 -7.61 -4.52 -59.31
C SER A 39 -7.94 -3.22 -58.59
N LEU A 40 -7.37 -2.09 -59.01
CA LEU A 40 -7.68 -0.75 -58.50
C LEU A 40 -9.11 -0.33 -58.87
N LEU A 41 -9.61 -0.66 -60.07
CA LEU A 41 -10.99 -0.43 -60.46
C LEU A 41 -11.97 -1.32 -59.67
N ALA A 42 -11.60 -2.57 -59.36
CA ALA A 42 -12.38 -3.43 -58.48
C ALA A 42 -12.38 -2.90 -57.03
N MET A 43 -11.25 -2.40 -56.54
CA MET A 43 -11.14 -1.79 -55.22
C MET A 43 -11.89 -0.45 -55.14
N ILE A 44 -11.86 0.36 -56.20
CA ILE A 44 -12.69 1.57 -56.35
C ILE A 44 -14.16 1.20 -56.46
N ALA A 45 -14.54 0.13 -57.18
CA ALA A 45 -15.92 -0.34 -57.24
C ALA A 45 -16.41 -0.88 -55.89
N GLN A 46 -15.55 -1.53 -55.10
CA GLN A 46 -15.85 -1.97 -53.74
C GLN A 46 -15.96 -0.78 -52.77
N LEU A 47 -15.10 0.23 -52.91
CA LEU A 47 -15.17 1.47 -52.13
C LEU A 47 -16.39 2.33 -52.55
N GLN A 48 -16.75 2.33 -53.83
CA GLN A 48 -17.98 2.93 -54.36
C GLN A 48 -19.22 2.14 -53.93
N ALA A 49 -19.14 0.83 -53.75
CA ALA A 49 -20.22 0.04 -53.14
C ALA A 49 -20.36 0.35 -51.64
N GLN A 50 -19.26 0.58 -50.90
CA GLN A 50 -19.30 1.11 -49.54
C GLN A 50 -19.88 2.54 -49.50
N ILE A 51 -19.51 3.42 -50.43
CA ILE A 51 -20.01 4.80 -50.48
C ILE A 51 -21.48 4.85 -50.92
N ALA A 52 -21.91 4.03 -51.89
CA ALA A 52 -23.31 3.90 -52.28
C ALA A 52 -24.15 3.25 -51.17
N GLY A 53 -23.60 2.27 -50.45
CA GLY A 53 -24.18 1.69 -49.23
C GLY A 53 -24.20 2.65 -48.03
N SER A 54 -23.48 3.78 -48.10
CA SER A 54 -23.41 4.84 -47.08
C SER A 54 -23.92 6.18 -47.61
N GLY A 55 -24.63 6.18 -48.74
CA GLY A 55 -24.77 7.33 -49.65
C GLY A 55 -26.20 7.81 -49.89
N SER A 56 -27.12 7.58 -48.96
CA SER A 56 -28.46 8.20 -48.97
C SER A 56 -28.97 8.37 -47.54
N ALA A 57 -29.58 9.52 -47.27
CA ALA A 57 -29.77 10.01 -45.91
C ALA A 57 -30.78 9.17 -45.11
N SER A 58 -30.35 8.69 -43.94
CA SER A 58 -31.23 8.41 -42.80
C SER A 58 -30.98 9.45 -41.72
N MET A 59 -32.04 9.93 -41.07
CA MET A 59 -31.94 11.03 -40.10
C MET A 59 -31.58 10.53 -38.70
N GLY A 60 -30.76 11.29 -37.97
CA GLY A 60 -30.83 11.32 -36.51
C GLY A 60 -30.25 10.12 -35.74
N THR A 61 -29.06 9.61 -36.10
CA THR A 61 -28.26 8.87 -35.12
C THR A 61 -27.64 9.84 -34.10
N ALA A 62 -28.15 9.82 -32.87
CA ALA A 62 -27.69 10.68 -31.79
C ALA A 62 -26.21 10.45 -31.45
N VAL A 63 -25.33 11.42 -31.73
CA VAL A 63 -23.93 11.35 -31.28
C VAL A 63 -23.92 11.44 -29.75
N GLN A 64 -23.60 10.33 -29.09
CA GLN A 64 -23.31 10.30 -27.67
C GLN A 64 -21.81 10.54 -27.49
N TYR A 65 -21.46 11.77 -27.10
CA TYR A 65 -20.13 12.06 -26.59
C TYR A 65 -19.94 11.25 -25.30
N ASN A 66 -18.75 10.70 -25.09
CA ASN A 66 -18.43 9.96 -23.86
C ASN A 66 -17.22 10.54 -23.10
N THR A 67 -16.37 11.31 -23.77
CA THR A 67 -15.11 11.83 -23.21
C THR A 67 -15.25 13.31 -22.79
N ASP A 68 -14.44 13.74 -21.82
CA ASP A 68 -14.20 15.15 -21.50
C ASP A 68 -13.28 15.78 -22.57
N LEU A 69 -13.65 16.94 -23.13
CA LEU A 69 -12.84 17.61 -24.16
C LEU A 69 -12.37 19.01 -23.69
N THR A 70 -11.10 19.32 -23.98
CA THR A 70 -10.44 20.57 -23.59
C THR A 70 -9.44 21.01 -24.65
N VAL A 71 -8.77 22.15 -24.46
CA VAL A 71 -7.75 22.63 -25.40
C VAL A 71 -6.62 21.61 -25.52
N GLY A 72 -6.36 21.18 -26.76
CA GLY A 72 -5.41 20.11 -27.09
C GLY A 72 -6.06 18.76 -27.42
N SER A 73 -7.34 18.53 -27.10
CA SER A 73 -8.05 17.31 -27.49
C SER A 73 -8.16 17.16 -29.01
N THR A 74 -8.07 15.93 -29.52
CA THR A 74 -8.24 15.60 -30.95
C THR A 74 -9.16 14.41 -31.17
N GLY A 75 -9.79 14.32 -32.35
CA GLY A 75 -10.47 13.11 -32.83
C GLY A 75 -11.95 13.28 -33.18
N ALA A 76 -12.68 12.17 -33.29
CA ALA A 76 -14.06 12.12 -33.77
C ALA A 76 -15.05 12.90 -32.88
N ASP A 77 -14.93 12.78 -31.55
CA ASP A 77 -15.74 13.56 -30.60
C ASP A 77 -15.48 15.08 -30.74
N VAL A 78 -14.23 15.49 -31.02
CA VAL A 78 -13.89 16.91 -31.25
C VAL A 78 -14.50 17.40 -32.58
N THR A 79 -14.38 16.61 -33.65
CA THR A 79 -15.02 16.89 -34.94
C THR A 79 -16.53 17.04 -34.79
N SER A 80 -17.18 16.13 -34.05
CA SER A 80 -18.61 16.13 -33.82
C SER A 80 -19.04 17.35 -32.99
N LEU A 81 -18.28 17.68 -31.93
CA LEU A 81 -18.55 18.85 -31.10
C LEU A 81 -18.43 20.15 -31.89
N GLN A 82 -17.41 20.26 -32.75
CA GLN A 82 -17.25 21.42 -33.63
C GLN A 82 -18.39 21.52 -34.65
N GLN A 83 -18.84 20.41 -35.23
CA GLN A 83 -20.02 20.40 -36.11
C GLN A 83 -21.31 20.80 -35.37
N PHE A 84 -21.52 20.34 -34.13
CA PHE A 84 -22.62 20.78 -33.28
C PHE A 84 -22.56 22.28 -33.00
N LEU A 85 -21.39 22.81 -32.62
CA LEU A 85 -21.21 24.24 -32.32
C LEU A 85 -21.38 25.13 -33.56
N VAL A 86 -20.94 24.67 -34.74
CA VAL A 86 -21.20 25.34 -36.03
C VAL A 86 -22.71 25.30 -36.35
N GLY A 87 -23.36 24.14 -36.24
CA GLY A 87 -24.80 23.97 -36.47
C GLY A 87 -25.70 24.74 -35.48
N LYS A 88 -25.16 25.12 -34.32
CA LYS A 88 -25.80 25.99 -33.33
C LYS A 88 -25.38 27.47 -33.42
N GLY A 89 -24.46 27.82 -34.33
CA GLY A 89 -23.97 29.19 -34.54
C GLY A 89 -22.96 29.72 -33.51
N PHE A 90 -22.42 28.87 -32.62
CA PHE A 90 -21.42 29.25 -31.62
C PHE A 90 -19.97 29.18 -32.13
N LEU A 91 -19.73 28.50 -33.26
CA LEU A 91 -18.41 28.37 -33.87
C LEU A 91 -18.47 28.73 -35.36
N GLN A 92 -17.45 29.43 -35.85
CA GLN A 92 -17.21 29.65 -37.27
C GLN A 92 -15.80 29.14 -37.61
N MET A 93 -15.70 28.21 -38.56
CA MET A 93 -14.41 27.65 -38.99
C MET A 93 -13.76 28.55 -40.05
N PRO A 94 -12.45 28.87 -39.92
CA PRO A 94 -11.70 29.55 -40.97
C PRO A 94 -11.59 28.69 -42.24
N ALA A 95 -11.59 29.32 -43.41
CA ALA A 95 -11.44 28.62 -44.68
C ALA A 95 -10.10 27.85 -44.75
N GLY A 96 -10.16 26.57 -45.15
CA GLY A 96 -9.00 25.69 -45.22
C GLY A 96 -8.63 24.96 -43.92
N VAL A 97 -9.30 25.23 -42.80
CA VAL A 97 -9.05 24.53 -41.51
C VAL A 97 -9.99 23.33 -41.37
N SER A 98 -9.41 22.14 -41.23
CA SER A 98 -10.16 20.91 -40.96
C SER A 98 -10.67 20.83 -39.51
N TYR A 99 -11.79 20.14 -39.32
CA TYR A 99 -12.29 19.74 -37.99
C TYR A 99 -11.35 18.71 -37.31
N GLY A 100 -11.45 18.60 -35.99
CA GLY A 100 -10.85 17.50 -35.22
C GLY A 100 -9.73 17.88 -34.25
N TYR A 101 -9.41 19.16 -34.08
CA TYR A 101 -8.51 19.67 -33.04
C TYR A 101 -9.19 20.77 -32.21
N PHE A 102 -9.22 20.62 -30.89
CA PHE A 102 -9.85 21.55 -29.95
C PHE A 102 -8.88 22.69 -29.65
N GLY A 103 -8.95 23.75 -30.45
CA GLY A 103 -8.17 24.97 -30.25
C GLY A 103 -8.88 26.05 -29.41
N PRO A 104 -8.26 27.23 -29.22
CA PRO A 104 -8.85 28.36 -28.50
C PRO A 104 -10.22 28.79 -29.05
N LEU A 105 -10.44 28.71 -30.37
CA LEU A 105 -11.75 29.00 -30.99
C LEU A 105 -12.84 28.03 -30.51
N THR A 106 -12.52 26.74 -30.36
CA THR A 106 -13.47 25.74 -29.83
C THR A 106 -13.73 25.95 -28.33
N LYS A 107 -12.71 26.34 -27.56
CA LYS A 107 -12.90 26.74 -26.15
C LYS A 107 -13.87 27.93 -26.04
N ALA A 108 -13.68 28.98 -26.84
CA ALA A 108 -14.56 30.14 -26.86
C ALA A 108 -16.00 29.76 -27.24
N ALA A 109 -16.18 28.93 -28.28
CA ALA A 109 -17.48 28.43 -28.70
C ALA A 109 -18.19 27.59 -27.62
N VAL A 110 -17.47 26.71 -26.93
CA VAL A 110 -18.02 25.94 -25.79
C VAL A 110 -18.38 26.86 -24.63
N ALA A 111 -17.60 27.91 -24.34
CA ALA A 111 -17.92 28.89 -23.31
C ALA A 111 -19.20 29.68 -23.64
N SER A 112 -19.32 30.18 -24.87
CA SER A 112 -20.53 30.87 -25.35
C SER A 112 -21.76 29.95 -25.32
N TYR A 113 -21.60 28.69 -25.71
CA TYR A 113 -22.65 27.67 -25.59
C TYR A 113 -23.07 27.46 -24.12
N GLN A 114 -22.11 27.21 -23.22
CA GLN A 114 -22.36 27.00 -21.79
C GLN A 114 -23.16 28.15 -21.17
N ALA A 115 -22.74 29.39 -21.43
CA ALA A 115 -23.45 30.59 -20.96
C ALA A 115 -24.89 30.65 -21.51
N SER A 116 -25.11 30.29 -22.79
CA SER A 116 -26.44 30.30 -23.40
C SER A 116 -27.42 29.26 -22.83
N VAL A 117 -26.91 28.18 -22.22
CA VAL A 117 -27.72 27.12 -21.58
C VAL A 117 -27.61 27.11 -20.05
N GLY A 118 -27.07 28.17 -19.44
CA GLY A 118 -26.99 28.35 -17.98
C GLY A 118 -25.93 27.52 -17.26
N ILE A 119 -25.03 26.86 -17.98
CA ILE A 119 -23.94 26.06 -17.38
C ILE A 119 -22.87 27.00 -16.82
N THR A 120 -22.66 26.90 -15.50
CA THR A 120 -21.71 27.73 -14.75
C THR A 120 -20.66 26.84 -14.08
N PRO A 121 -19.35 27.18 -14.11
CA PRO A 121 -18.77 28.34 -14.79
C PRO A 121 -18.56 28.07 -16.29
N ALA A 122 -18.91 29.06 -17.13
CA ALA A 122 -18.84 28.96 -18.59
C ALA A 122 -17.41 29.13 -19.14
N VAL A 123 -16.49 28.24 -18.76
CA VAL A 123 -15.04 28.35 -19.03
C VAL A 123 -14.56 27.65 -20.31
N GLY A 124 -15.46 27.05 -21.09
CA GLY A 124 -15.13 26.40 -22.36
C GLY A 124 -14.56 24.98 -22.24
N TYR A 125 -14.69 24.36 -21.06
CA TYR A 125 -14.33 22.96 -20.81
C TYR A 125 -15.53 22.05 -21.07
N PHE A 126 -15.43 21.09 -22.00
CA PHE A 126 -16.52 20.17 -22.33
C PHE A 126 -16.55 18.97 -21.36
N GLY A 127 -16.74 19.29 -20.08
CA GLY A 127 -16.86 18.32 -18.99
C GLY A 127 -18.26 17.69 -18.88
N PRO A 128 -18.50 16.86 -17.85
CA PRO A 128 -19.69 16.00 -17.74
C PRO A 128 -21.02 16.75 -17.84
N ILE A 129 -21.13 17.94 -17.25
CA ILE A 129 -22.34 18.78 -17.30
C ILE A 129 -22.66 19.23 -18.73
N THR A 130 -21.64 19.62 -19.50
CA THR A 130 -21.83 20.10 -20.88
C THR A 130 -22.06 18.95 -21.84
N ARG A 131 -21.35 17.83 -21.63
CA ARG A 131 -21.58 16.56 -22.33
C ARG A 131 -23.00 16.04 -22.13
N ALA A 132 -23.49 15.98 -20.90
CA ALA A 132 -24.87 15.56 -20.60
C ALA A 132 -25.91 16.45 -21.29
N ASN A 133 -25.70 17.77 -21.28
CA ASN A 133 -26.59 18.73 -21.92
C ASN A 133 -26.63 18.55 -23.45
N VAL A 134 -25.48 18.37 -24.13
CA VAL A 134 -25.46 18.12 -25.58
C VAL A 134 -25.99 16.71 -25.94
N ASN A 135 -25.64 15.68 -25.15
CA ASN A 135 -26.16 14.32 -25.34
C ASN A 135 -27.69 14.27 -25.26
N ALA A 136 -28.31 15.09 -24.39
CA ALA A 136 -29.77 15.22 -24.31
C ALA A 136 -30.39 15.93 -25.53
N LEU A 137 -29.73 16.93 -26.10
CA LEU A 137 -30.19 17.63 -27.31
C LEU A 137 -30.18 16.74 -28.56
N ASN A 138 -29.29 15.74 -28.61
CA ASN A 138 -29.17 14.85 -29.77
C ASN A 138 -30.30 13.80 -29.89
N VAL A 139 -31.24 13.74 -28.95
CA VAL A 139 -32.35 12.76 -28.90
C VAL A 139 -33.70 13.38 -29.34
N SER A 140 -33.70 14.47 -30.11
CA SER A 140 -34.95 15.16 -30.51
C SER A 140 -34.95 15.76 -31.91
N THR A 141 -35.69 15.12 -32.82
CA THR A 141 -36.20 15.73 -34.07
C THR A 141 -37.58 15.14 -34.39
N GLY A 142 -38.67 15.86 -34.11
CA GLY A 142 -40.02 15.37 -34.43
C GLY A 142 -41.19 16.21 -33.92
N GLY A 143 -41.54 17.28 -34.65
CA GLY A 143 -42.91 17.82 -34.75
C GLY A 143 -43.62 18.30 -33.47
N THR A 144 -43.84 19.61 -33.39
CA THR A 144 -44.78 20.22 -32.43
C THR A 144 -46.21 19.66 -32.55
N THR A 145 -46.72 19.01 -31.51
CA THR A 145 -47.87 19.49 -30.70
C THR A 145 -48.17 18.50 -29.56
N GLY A 146 -48.01 18.92 -28.30
CA GLY A 146 -48.65 18.28 -27.15
C GLY A 146 -48.01 17.01 -26.55
N GLY A 147 -47.00 17.19 -25.69
CA GLY A 147 -46.77 16.32 -24.51
C GLY A 147 -45.92 15.05 -24.66
N THR A 148 -45.42 14.60 -23.50
CA THR A 148 -44.73 13.32 -23.23
C THR A 148 -43.25 13.23 -23.65
N THR A 149 -42.41 12.77 -22.72
CA THR A 149 -40.99 12.43 -22.92
C THR A 149 -40.81 10.92 -23.10
N THR A 150 -39.82 10.51 -23.90
CA THR A 150 -39.59 9.10 -24.27
C THR A 150 -38.86 8.30 -23.18
N GLY A 151 -39.46 8.20 -22.00
CA GLY A 151 -39.43 6.94 -21.25
C GLY A 151 -40.48 6.00 -21.86
N GLY A 152 -40.25 4.69 -21.86
CA GLY A 152 -41.23 3.72 -22.39
C GLY A 152 -42.58 3.90 -21.70
N GLY A 153 -43.59 4.40 -22.43
CA GLY A 153 -44.89 4.79 -21.87
C GLY A 153 -45.71 3.59 -21.39
N ILE A 154 -46.84 3.87 -20.73
CA ILE A 154 -47.78 2.83 -20.31
C ILE A 154 -48.25 2.02 -21.53
N THR A 155 -47.92 0.73 -21.54
CA THR A 155 -48.29 -0.26 -22.56
C THR A 155 -49.64 -0.93 -22.29
N THR A 156 -50.23 -0.66 -21.12
CA THR A 156 -51.57 -1.11 -20.70
C THR A 156 -52.62 0.01 -20.57
N PRO A 157 -52.86 0.88 -21.58
CA PRO A 157 -53.90 1.92 -21.50
C PRO A 157 -55.29 1.38 -21.15
N GLY A 158 -56.03 2.14 -20.33
CA GLY A 158 -57.39 1.80 -19.87
C GLY A 158 -57.45 0.74 -18.76
N VAL A 159 -56.31 0.29 -18.23
CA VAL A 159 -56.26 -0.76 -17.18
C VAL A 159 -55.83 -0.17 -15.84
N GLU A 160 -56.61 -0.41 -14.78
CA GLU A 160 -56.24 -0.03 -13.41
C GLU A 160 -55.10 -0.90 -12.87
N GLY A 161 -54.19 -0.28 -12.12
CA GLY A 161 -53.01 -0.89 -11.54
C GLY A 161 -53.11 -1.16 -10.04
N THR A 162 -52.09 -1.82 -9.49
CA THR A 162 -51.82 -1.80 -8.04
C THR A 162 -50.33 -1.65 -7.81
N LEU A 163 -49.95 -0.63 -7.04
CA LEU A 163 -48.56 -0.33 -6.68
C LEU A 163 -48.19 -1.00 -5.35
N THR A 164 -47.26 -1.95 -5.39
CA THR A 164 -46.61 -2.48 -4.18
C THR A 164 -45.28 -1.77 -3.95
N VAL A 165 -45.02 -1.33 -2.71
CA VAL A 165 -43.76 -0.67 -2.32
C VAL A 165 -43.17 -1.39 -1.11
N THR A 166 -41.88 -1.69 -1.16
CA THR A 166 -41.10 -2.35 -0.10
C THR A 166 -39.71 -1.71 0.03
N THR A 167 -38.98 -2.01 1.11
CA THR A 167 -37.57 -1.58 1.25
C THR A 167 -36.63 -2.37 0.35
N ASN A 168 -35.44 -1.82 0.09
CA ASN A 168 -34.28 -2.50 -0.46
C ASN A 168 -33.05 -2.12 0.39
N SER A 169 -32.21 -3.10 0.72
CA SER A 169 -30.97 -2.88 1.48
C SER A 169 -29.70 -3.11 0.66
N SER A 170 -29.83 -3.56 -0.60
CA SER A 170 -28.69 -3.83 -1.48
C SER A 170 -28.01 -2.54 -1.94
N GLY A 171 -26.68 -2.52 -1.93
CA GLY A 171 -25.89 -1.40 -2.48
C GLY A 171 -25.94 -0.09 -1.68
N LEU A 172 -26.35 -0.13 -0.41
CA LEU A 172 -26.41 1.06 0.46
C LEU A 172 -25.22 1.12 1.43
N VAL A 173 -24.71 2.33 1.72
CA VAL A 173 -23.56 2.54 2.62
C VAL A 173 -23.99 2.60 4.09
N SER A 174 -23.24 2.01 5.02
CA SER A 174 -23.51 2.13 6.46
C SER A 174 -23.10 3.49 7.04
N THR A 175 -22.05 4.06 6.46
CA THR A 175 -21.39 5.30 6.89
C THR A 175 -21.31 6.23 5.69
N VAL A 176 -21.45 7.52 5.92
CA VAL A 176 -21.14 8.59 4.97
C VAL A 176 -20.08 9.50 5.57
N TYR A 177 -19.22 10.04 4.72
CA TYR A 177 -18.12 10.94 5.06
C TYR A 177 -18.48 12.38 4.67
N GLU A 178 -17.85 13.35 5.31
CA GLU A 178 -17.99 14.75 4.93
C GLU A 178 -17.54 14.97 3.48
N GLY A 179 -18.32 15.75 2.73
CA GLY A 179 -18.11 15.95 1.29
C GLY A 179 -18.54 14.80 0.37
N ASP A 180 -18.96 13.63 0.88
CA ASP A 180 -19.45 12.51 0.03
C ASP A 180 -20.54 12.98 -0.95
N SER A 181 -20.34 12.77 -2.25
CA SER A 181 -21.37 13.04 -3.26
C SER A 181 -22.07 11.76 -3.71
N MET A 182 -23.39 11.84 -3.92
CA MET A 182 -24.24 10.75 -4.40
C MET A 182 -24.13 9.44 -3.61
N ALA A 183 -23.92 9.52 -2.29
CA ALA A 183 -23.89 8.37 -1.38
C ALA A 183 -25.24 7.63 -1.37
N PRO A 184 -25.29 6.29 -1.49
CA PRO A 184 -26.54 5.53 -1.53
C PRO A 184 -27.12 5.29 -0.12
N ILE A 185 -28.05 6.15 0.27
CA ILE A 185 -28.52 6.28 1.65
C ILE A 185 -29.80 5.50 1.94
N TYR A 186 -30.71 5.30 0.99
CA TYR A 186 -31.99 4.59 1.22
C TYR A 186 -32.48 3.85 -0.04
N GLY A 187 -32.92 2.61 0.09
CA GLY A 187 -33.34 1.76 -1.04
C GLY A 187 -34.83 1.42 -0.99
N ILE A 188 -35.49 1.47 -2.16
CA ILE A 188 -36.92 1.27 -2.34
C ILE A 188 -37.13 0.27 -3.49
N ASN A 189 -37.95 -0.74 -3.26
CA ASN A 189 -38.45 -1.68 -4.25
C ASN A 189 -39.88 -1.25 -4.66
N VAL A 190 -40.09 -0.93 -5.92
CA VAL A 190 -41.43 -0.65 -6.49
C VAL A 190 -41.82 -1.77 -7.46
N GLU A 191 -43.05 -2.25 -7.36
CA GLU A 191 -43.56 -3.39 -8.13
C GLU A 191 -44.99 -3.10 -8.59
N ALA A 192 -45.25 -3.24 -9.90
CA ALA A 192 -46.54 -2.97 -10.51
C ALA A 192 -47.30 -4.27 -10.78
N LYS A 193 -48.60 -4.30 -10.47
CA LYS A 193 -49.53 -5.39 -10.79
C LYS A 193 -50.71 -4.87 -11.60
N THR A 194 -51.34 -5.79 -12.34
CA THR A 194 -52.47 -5.62 -13.29
C THR A 194 -52.25 -4.68 -14.49
N SER A 195 -51.62 -3.53 -14.27
CA SER A 195 -51.19 -2.52 -15.25
C SER A 195 -49.70 -2.18 -15.07
N ASP A 196 -49.08 -1.55 -16.06
CA ASP A 196 -47.88 -0.73 -15.87
C ASP A 196 -48.21 0.46 -14.94
N ILE A 197 -47.20 0.99 -14.22
CA ILE A 197 -47.36 2.17 -13.35
C ILE A 197 -46.20 3.15 -13.54
N ALA A 198 -46.53 4.41 -13.83
CA ALA A 198 -45.62 5.53 -14.02
C ALA A 198 -45.38 6.28 -12.71
N ILE A 199 -44.32 5.93 -11.97
CA ILE A 199 -43.91 6.57 -10.71
C ILE A 199 -43.37 7.97 -10.97
N GLN A 200 -43.92 8.97 -10.27
CA GLN A 200 -43.64 10.41 -10.50
C GLN A 200 -43.33 11.19 -9.22
N ARG A 201 -43.47 10.58 -8.03
CA ARG A 201 -43.23 11.22 -6.73
C ARG A 201 -42.61 10.26 -5.72
N VAL A 202 -41.59 10.72 -5.00
CA VAL A 202 -41.09 10.12 -3.75
C VAL A 202 -41.12 11.18 -2.64
N LYS A 203 -41.92 10.98 -1.60
CA LYS A 203 -41.83 11.72 -0.33
C LYS A 203 -41.00 10.92 0.66
N VAL A 204 -40.09 11.59 1.36
CA VAL A 204 -39.16 11.00 2.33
C VAL A 204 -39.32 11.71 3.67
N ASN A 205 -39.43 10.93 4.73
CA ASN A 205 -39.36 11.38 6.12
C ASN A 205 -37.87 11.57 6.47
N LEU A 206 -37.52 12.78 6.92
CA LEU A 206 -36.16 13.17 7.34
C LEU A 206 -36.00 13.17 8.88
N GLY A 207 -37.00 12.73 9.63
CA GLY A 207 -37.02 12.74 11.09
C GLY A 207 -37.45 14.09 11.69
N THR A 208 -37.21 14.26 12.99
CA THR A 208 -37.73 15.39 13.79
C THR A 208 -36.70 16.50 14.06
N ASN A 209 -35.47 16.36 13.57
CA ASN A 209 -34.37 17.30 13.79
C ASN A 209 -33.90 17.90 12.46
N SER A 210 -33.91 19.22 12.35
CA SER A 210 -33.57 19.93 11.11
C SER A 210 -32.11 19.80 10.69
N LYS A 211 -31.20 19.41 11.60
CA LYS A 211 -29.78 19.18 11.27
C LYS A 211 -29.62 18.26 10.05
N ILE A 212 -30.50 17.29 9.84
CA ILE A 212 -30.47 16.39 8.67
C ILE A 212 -30.39 17.11 7.30
N TYR A 213 -30.97 18.31 7.19
CA TYR A 213 -31.03 19.10 5.94
C TYR A 213 -30.35 20.47 6.05
N THR A 214 -29.84 20.84 7.24
CA THR A 214 -29.06 22.08 7.43
C THR A 214 -27.57 21.81 7.73
N LYS A 215 -27.23 20.56 8.04
CA LYS A 215 -25.91 20.11 8.51
C LYS A 215 -25.53 18.69 8.05
N GLY A 216 -26.49 17.83 7.72
CA GLY A 216 -26.23 16.45 7.25
C GLY A 216 -26.09 16.37 5.73
N TYR A 217 -27.22 16.40 5.03
CA TYR A 217 -27.28 16.29 3.58
C TYR A 217 -27.65 17.63 2.94
N SER A 218 -27.00 17.96 1.82
CA SER A 218 -27.18 19.21 1.05
C SER A 218 -28.12 19.03 -0.15
N ARG A 219 -28.15 17.83 -0.75
CA ARG A 219 -28.96 17.51 -1.94
C ARG A 219 -29.38 16.04 -1.93
N MET A 220 -30.53 15.72 -2.51
CA MET A 220 -31.02 14.34 -2.69
C MET A 220 -31.31 14.02 -4.16
N TYR A 221 -31.19 12.74 -4.51
CA TYR A 221 -31.34 12.20 -5.86
C TYR A 221 -32.24 10.97 -5.86
N VAL A 222 -33.11 10.85 -6.85
CA VAL A 222 -33.83 9.61 -7.20
C VAL A 222 -33.06 8.92 -8.30
N THR A 223 -32.49 7.74 -8.03
CA THR A 223 -31.70 6.98 -9.02
C THR A 223 -32.24 5.57 -9.27
N VAL A 224 -32.12 5.08 -10.49
CA VAL A 224 -32.58 3.75 -10.94
C VAL A 224 -31.57 3.21 -11.95
N ASP A 225 -31.18 1.93 -11.81
CA ASP A 225 -30.21 1.26 -12.69
C ASP A 225 -28.92 2.08 -12.90
N GLY A 226 -28.46 2.78 -11.85
CA GLY A 226 -27.30 3.68 -11.84
C GLY A 226 -27.57 5.13 -12.31
N ASN A 227 -28.67 5.38 -13.02
CA ASN A 227 -28.98 6.68 -13.62
C ASN A 227 -29.79 7.59 -12.69
N THR A 228 -29.52 8.89 -12.73
CA THR A 228 -30.31 9.92 -12.01
C THR A 228 -31.57 10.28 -12.79
N LEU A 229 -32.74 10.17 -12.16
CA LEU A 229 -34.03 10.53 -12.73
C LEU A 229 -34.53 11.90 -12.26
N ALA A 230 -34.26 12.27 -11.00
CA ALA A 230 -34.52 13.59 -10.43
C ALA A 230 -33.51 13.92 -9.33
N SER A 231 -33.38 15.19 -9.00
CA SER A 231 -32.68 15.66 -7.81
C SER A 231 -33.32 16.92 -7.23
N VAL A 232 -33.12 17.17 -5.94
CA VAL A 232 -33.63 18.36 -5.24
C VAL A 232 -32.66 18.77 -4.14
N ASP A 233 -32.40 20.07 -4.03
CA ASP A 233 -31.62 20.63 -2.93
C ASP A 233 -32.38 20.53 -1.60
N LEU A 234 -31.68 20.28 -0.52
CA LEU A 234 -32.23 20.21 0.83
C LEU A 234 -32.05 21.55 1.53
N ASN A 235 -33.12 22.33 1.63
CA ASN A 235 -33.12 23.64 2.29
C ASN A 235 -34.55 24.04 2.74
N SER A 236 -34.69 25.22 3.35
CA SER A 236 -35.97 25.72 3.90
C SER A 236 -37.07 26.03 2.88
N SER A 237 -36.77 26.04 1.57
CA SER A 237 -37.79 26.19 0.50
C SER A 237 -38.30 24.86 -0.04
N THR A 238 -37.57 23.76 0.18
CA THR A 238 -37.88 22.42 -0.35
C THR A 238 -38.30 21.43 0.74
N VAL A 239 -37.76 21.57 1.95
CA VAL A 239 -38.09 20.72 3.11
C VAL A 239 -39.26 21.33 3.88
N VAL A 240 -40.36 20.60 3.96
CA VAL A 240 -41.60 20.99 4.64
C VAL A 240 -41.66 20.33 6.01
N LYS A 241 -42.05 21.09 7.05
CA LYS A 241 -42.32 20.54 8.38
C LYS A 241 -43.81 20.26 8.56
N GLU A 242 -44.16 19.01 8.80
CA GLU A 242 -45.52 18.57 9.12
C GLU A 242 -45.55 18.11 10.58
N SER A 243 -46.21 18.89 11.45
CA SER A 243 -46.16 18.72 12.91
C SER A 243 -44.71 18.79 13.44
N SER A 244 -44.20 17.72 14.06
CA SER A 244 -42.81 17.63 14.54
C SER A 244 -41.80 17.16 13.50
N THR A 245 -42.25 16.65 12.35
CA THR A 245 -41.43 15.87 11.40
C THR A 245 -41.14 16.65 10.12
N TYR A 246 -39.91 16.55 9.63
CA TYR A 246 -39.47 17.15 8.37
C TYR A 246 -39.61 16.16 7.21
N TYR A 247 -40.07 16.65 6.06
CA TYR A 247 -40.25 15.87 4.85
C TYR A 247 -39.70 16.61 3.63
N ILE A 248 -39.09 15.85 2.71
CA ILE A 248 -38.79 16.30 1.35
C ILE A 248 -39.70 15.53 0.38
N THR A 249 -40.17 16.19 -0.68
CA THR A 249 -40.95 15.56 -1.75
C THR A 249 -40.26 15.79 -3.09
N ILE A 250 -39.75 14.71 -3.67
CA ILE A 250 -39.03 14.71 -4.95
C ILE A 250 -40.02 14.35 -6.06
N THR A 251 -40.06 15.17 -7.11
CA THR A 251 -40.92 15.04 -8.30
C THR A 251 -40.12 15.37 -9.56
N GLY A 252 -40.76 15.58 -10.71
CA GLY A 252 -40.10 16.00 -11.95
C GLY A 252 -39.47 14.85 -12.77
N PHE A 253 -39.68 13.60 -12.34
CA PHE A 253 -39.29 12.39 -13.07
C PHE A 253 -40.52 11.56 -13.48
N ASN A 254 -40.32 10.60 -14.37
CA ASN A 254 -41.33 9.63 -14.78
C ASN A 254 -40.69 8.25 -14.98
N LEU A 255 -40.78 7.38 -13.99
CA LEU A 255 -40.29 5.99 -14.03
C LEU A 255 -41.45 5.04 -14.30
N VAL A 256 -41.55 4.50 -15.51
CA VAL A 256 -42.51 3.42 -15.78
C VAL A 256 -41.96 2.09 -15.24
N VAL A 257 -42.76 1.45 -14.40
CA VAL A 257 -42.57 0.07 -13.93
C VAL A 257 -43.56 -0.78 -14.72
N PRO A 258 -43.10 -1.62 -15.66
CA PRO A 258 -43.98 -2.50 -16.42
C PRO A 258 -44.77 -3.46 -15.52
N LYS A 259 -45.95 -3.84 -15.99
CA LYS A 259 -46.84 -4.82 -15.39
C LYS A 259 -46.08 -6.09 -14.98
N ASP A 260 -46.39 -6.55 -13.78
CA ASP A 260 -45.84 -7.76 -13.14
C ASP A 260 -44.31 -7.74 -12.97
N SER A 261 -43.66 -6.59 -13.21
CA SER A 261 -42.22 -6.36 -13.03
C SER A 261 -41.90 -5.49 -11.82
N LYS A 262 -40.60 -5.41 -11.48
CA LYS A 262 -40.06 -4.74 -10.30
C LYS A 262 -38.89 -3.84 -10.67
N LYS A 263 -38.81 -2.65 -10.09
CA LYS A 263 -37.68 -1.72 -10.22
C LYS A 263 -37.16 -1.30 -8.86
N GLN A 264 -35.85 -1.04 -8.81
CA GLN A 264 -35.16 -0.55 -7.61
C GLN A 264 -34.89 0.94 -7.76
N ILE A 265 -35.47 1.74 -6.87
CA ILE A 265 -35.13 3.14 -6.68
C ILE A 265 -34.13 3.20 -5.53
N VAL A 266 -32.95 3.76 -5.78
CA VAL A 266 -31.98 4.13 -4.74
C VAL A 266 -32.00 5.64 -4.58
N LEU A 267 -32.36 6.08 -3.38
CA LEU A 267 -32.19 7.45 -2.95
C LEU A 267 -30.72 7.66 -2.60
N LYS A 268 -30.10 8.61 -3.28
CA LYS A 268 -28.74 9.05 -3.03
C LYS A 268 -28.74 10.48 -2.47
N ALA A 269 -27.68 10.88 -1.78
CA ALA A 269 -27.52 12.25 -1.29
C ALA A 269 -26.08 12.74 -1.37
N ASP A 270 -25.93 14.05 -1.43
CA ASP A 270 -24.66 14.73 -1.15
C ASP A 270 -24.62 15.13 0.32
N VAL A 271 -23.47 14.93 0.97
CA VAL A 271 -23.20 15.31 2.37
C VAL A 271 -22.67 16.74 2.41
N MET A 272 -22.88 17.44 3.53
CA MET A 272 -22.24 18.72 3.78
C MET A 272 -20.70 18.58 3.83
N SER A 273 -19.98 19.56 3.32
CA SER A 273 -18.50 19.56 3.25
C SER A 273 -17.79 19.89 4.57
N SER A 274 -18.54 20.08 5.66
CA SER A 274 -18.01 20.22 7.02
C SER A 274 -19.15 20.05 8.03
N ILE A 275 -18.96 19.19 9.04
CA ILE A 275 -19.95 18.81 10.05
C ILE A 275 -19.24 18.67 11.40
N ASP A 276 -19.58 19.51 12.38
CA ASP A 276 -18.94 19.43 13.70
C ASP A 276 -19.26 18.11 14.42
N SER A 277 -18.39 17.70 15.35
CA SER A 277 -18.50 16.41 16.04
C SER A 277 -19.80 16.22 16.83
N THR A 278 -20.45 17.31 17.27
CA THR A 278 -21.75 17.26 17.95
C THR A 278 -22.89 17.08 16.95
N ASP A 279 -22.77 17.69 15.77
CA ASP A 279 -23.65 17.45 14.63
C ASP A 279 -23.53 16.02 14.10
N ARG A 280 -22.32 15.50 13.84
CA ARG A 280 -22.09 14.09 13.42
C ARG A 280 -22.78 13.10 14.37
N THR A 281 -22.64 13.33 15.67
CA THR A 281 -23.28 12.54 16.74
C THR A 281 -24.80 12.68 16.73
N THR A 282 -25.33 13.88 16.49
CA THR A 282 -26.78 14.11 16.39
C THR A 282 -27.36 13.45 15.14
N LEU A 283 -26.71 13.61 13.98
CA LEU A 283 -27.13 13.15 12.66
C LEU A 283 -27.21 11.62 12.57
N SER A 284 -26.23 10.92 13.15
CA SER A 284 -26.16 9.45 13.16
C SER A 284 -27.34 8.78 13.90
N ASN A 285 -28.08 9.53 14.70
CA ASN A 285 -29.30 9.09 15.39
C ASN A 285 -30.61 9.40 14.62
N ILE A 286 -30.52 10.08 13.47
CA ILE A 286 -31.69 10.44 12.65
C ILE A 286 -32.05 9.27 11.73
N ASN A 287 -33.34 8.91 11.72
CA ASN A 287 -33.87 7.84 10.91
C ASN A 287 -34.61 8.40 9.70
N LEU A 288 -34.21 7.97 8.50
CA LEU A 288 -34.91 8.20 7.26
C LEU A 288 -35.95 7.09 7.02
N ALA A 289 -37.07 7.42 6.38
CA ALA A 289 -38.07 6.45 5.94
C ALA A 289 -38.91 6.98 4.76
N VAL A 290 -39.54 6.09 4.00
CA VAL A 290 -40.67 6.47 3.13
C VAL A 290 -41.97 6.32 3.95
N PRO A 291 -42.75 7.39 4.17
CA PRO A 291 -44.00 7.31 4.92
C PRO A 291 -45.08 6.53 4.14
N ALA A 292 -46.20 6.22 4.81
CA ALA A 292 -47.40 5.74 4.13
C ALA A 292 -47.81 6.72 3.02
N ASN A 293 -48.22 6.19 1.86
CA ASN A 293 -48.50 6.94 0.63
C ASN A 293 -47.33 7.82 0.16
N GLY A 294 -46.10 7.50 0.58
CA GLY A 294 -44.89 8.27 0.26
C GLY A 294 -44.53 8.24 -1.23
N ILE A 295 -44.78 7.14 -1.92
CA ILE A 295 -44.66 7.01 -3.37
C ILE A 295 -46.03 7.30 -4.03
N ARG A 296 -46.02 7.95 -5.19
CA ARG A 296 -47.18 8.02 -6.09
C ARG A 296 -46.76 7.86 -7.54
N GLY A 297 -47.51 7.04 -8.27
CA GLY A 297 -47.48 6.94 -9.71
C GLY A 297 -48.87 7.04 -10.32
N ILE A 298 -48.95 6.92 -11.65
CA ILE A 298 -50.20 6.85 -12.41
C ILE A 298 -50.25 5.51 -13.15
N ASP A 299 -51.38 4.82 -13.14
CA ASP A 299 -51.58 3.57 -13.91
C ASP A 299 -52.09 3.81 -15.34
N GLY A 300 -52.46 2.74 -16.05
CA GLY A 300 -52.96 2.80 -17.43
C GLY A 300 -54.37 3.37 -17.58
N ALA A 301 -55.19 3.34 -16.53
CA ALA A 301 -56.48 4.03 -16.50
C ALA A 301 -56.32 5.54 -16.26
N GLY A 302 -55.12 6.00 -15.90
CA GLY A 302 -54.85 7.40 -15.53
C GLY A 302 -55.11 7.69 -14.06
N ILE A 303 -55.23 6.66 -13.22
CA ILE A 303 -55.55 6.79 -11.79
C ILE A 303 -54.26 6.85 -10.95
N ASP A 304 -54.29 7.71 -9.93
CA ASP A 304 -53.20 7.85 -8.96
C ASP A 304 -53.06 6.60 -8.07
N GLN A 305 -51.96 5.89 -8.21
CA GLN A 305 -51.59 4.75 -7.38
C GLN A 305 -50.61 5.18 -6.28
N TYR A 306 -50.98 4.95 -5.02
CA TYR A 306 -50.21 5.34 -3.83
C TYR A 306 -49.65 4.11 -3.09
N GLY A 307 -48.46 4.26 -2.50
CA GLY A 307 -47.90 3.26 -1.59
C GLY A 307 -46.65 3.75 -0.87
N PRO A 308 -46.11 3.01 0.11
CA PRO A 308 -46.71 1.84 0.77
C PRO A 308 -47.96 2.22 1.60
N SER A 309 -48.75 1.23 2.04
CA SER A 309 -49.92 1.46 2.92
C SER A 309 -49.55 1.80 4.37
N SER A 310 -48.37 1.39 4.84
CA SER A 310 -47.75 1.76 6.11
C SER A 310 -46.31 2.23 5.86
N ALA A 311 -45.72 3.02 6.75
CA ALA A 311 -44.36 3.54 6.53
C ALA A 311 -43.33 2.39 6.36
N LEU A 312 -42.41 2.55 5.40
CA LEU A 312 -41.27 1.65 5.23
C LEU A 312 -40.35 1.71 6.46
N SER A 313 -39.56 0.65 6.65
CA SER A 313 -38.61 0.55 7.76
C SER A 313 -37.69 1.76 7.85
N ASN A 314 -37.50 2.25 9.08
CA ASN A 314 -36.50 3.26 9.40
C ASN A 314 -35.09 2.80 9.01
N ARG A 315 -34.26 3.75 8.58
CA ARG A 315 -32.83 3.54 8.36
C ARG A 315 -32.04 4.80 8.67
N SER A 316 -31.01 4.68 9.49
CA SER A 316 -29.99 5.70 9.71
C SER A 316 -28.72 5.38 8.91
N THR A 317 -27.80 6.34 8.91
CA THR A 317 -26.45 6.29 8.35
C THR A 317 -25.51 6.97 9.33
N SER A 318 -24.37 6.37 9.64
CA SER A 318 -23.35 7.02 10.49
C SER A 318 -22.67 8.16 9.72
N PHE A 319 -22.48 9.31 10.35
CA PHE A 319 -21.71 10.42 9.78
C PHE A 319 -20.30 10.44 10.35
N SER A 320 -19.29 10.53 9.49
CA SER A 320 -17.88 10.59 9.85
C SER A 320 -17.19 11.82 9.26
N ALA A 321 -16.14 12.25 9.94
CA ALA A 321 -15.16 13.19 9.40
C ALA A 321 -14.61 12.72 8.05
N GLU A 322 -14.14 13.62 7.21
CA GLU A 322 -13.36 13.22 6.02
C GLU A 322 -12.15 12.37 6.44
N LEU A 323 -11.75 11.39 5.62
CA LEU A 323 -10.69 10.44 5.99
C LEU A 323 -9.36 11.13 6.29
N ALA A 324 -9.10 12.30 5.68
CA ALA A 324 -7.94 13.16 5.92
C ALA A 324 -7.88 13.70 7.36
N GLU A 325 -9.00 14.13 7.98
CA GLU A 325 -9.03 14.58 9.40
C GLU A 325 -8.58 13.47 10.38
N THR A 326 -8.51 12.21 9.91
CA THR A 326 -8.13 11.06 10.73
C THR A 326 -6.94 10.29 10.16
N ALA A 327 -6.15 10.89 9.26
CA ALA A 327 -4.87 10.37 8.81
C ALA A 327 -4.02 9.90 10.00
N THR A 328 -3.31 8.78 9.89
CA THR A 328 -2.50 8.24 11.00
C THR A 328 -1.10 7.86 10.53
N LEU A 329 -0.10 8.15 11.35
CA LEU A 329 1.30 7.77 11.12
C LEU A 329 1.79 6.86 12.26
N LYS A 330 2.33 5.70 11.91
CA LYS A 330 2.78 4.67 12.86
C LYS A 330 4.27 4.42 12.72
N VAL A 331 4.99 4.52 13.85
CA VAL A 331 6.42 4.25 13.98
C VAL A 331 6.64 2.85 14.54
N SER A 332 7.46 2.02 13.90
CA SER A 332 7.83 0.68 14.40
C SER A 332 9.27 0.30 14.05
N LEU A 333 9.89 -0.54 14.86
CA LEU A 333 11.23 -1.08 14.58
C LEU A 333 11.19 -1.99 13.34
N ASN A 334 12.03 -1.72 12.34
CA ASN A 334 12.17 -2.58 11.17
C ASN A 334 13.11 -3.76 11.49
N SER A 335 12.82 -4.95 10.97
CA SER A 335 13.63 -6.16 11.19
C SER A 335 15.03 -6.13 10.57
N SER A 336 15.36 -5.08 9.80
CA SER A 336 16.70 -4.81 9.26
C SER A 336 17.54 -3.90 10.17
N SER A 337 17.03 -3.50 11.34
CA SER A 337 17.85 -2.80 12.36
C SER A 337 19.06 -3.65 12.73
N PRO A 338 20.25 -3.04 12.94
CA PRO A 338 21.43 -3.80 13.35
C PRO A 338 21.20 -4.50 14.69
N ASN A 339 21.35 -5.82 14.72
CA ASN A 339 21.26 -6.60 15.95
C ASN A 339 22.41 -6.24 16.91
N LYS A 340 22.17 -6.45 18.20
CA LYS A 340 23.11 -6.17 19.29
C LYS A 340 24.50 -6.71 18.99
N THR A 341 25.52 -5.85 18.99
CA THR A 341 26.86 -6.16 18.47
C THR A 341 27.95 -5.36 19.17
N THR A 342 29.21 -5.59 18.78
CA THR A 342 30.32 -4.66 19.07
C THR A 342 31.14 -4.44 17.81
N VAL A 343 31.11 -3.20 17.30
CA VAL A 343 31.93 -2.75 16.18
C VAL A 343 33.28 -2.23 16.68
N VAL A 344 34.24 -2.19 15.75
CA VAL A 344 35.54 -1.57 15.96
C VAL A 344 35.63 -0.32 15.08
N ALA A 345 36.18 0.75 15.61
CA ALA A 345 36.36 2.04 14.96
C ALA A 345 37.87 2.33 14.83
N ASP A 346 38.46 1.76 13.78
CA ASP A 346 39.88 1.78 13.43
C ASP A 346 40.21 2.78 12.29
N GLY A 347 39.29 3.70 11.99
CA GLY A 347 39.47 4.75 10.99
C GLY A 347 40.09 6.03 11.53
N GLY A 348 40.29 6.99 10.62
CA GLY A 348 40.91 8.28 10.91
C GLY A 348 42.44 8.23 10.84
N SER A 349 43.11 9.19 11.49
CA SER A 349 44.58 9.21 11.62
C SER A 349 45.07 8.92 13.04
N ALA A 350 44.17 8.47 13.91
CA ALA A 350 44.43 8.09 15.30
C ALA A 350 43.79 6.72 15.64
N ASP A 351 43.31 6.02 14.60
CA ASP A 351 42.70 4.70 14.66
C ASP A 351 41.57 4.63 15.71
N ASP A 352 40.67 5.63 15.66
CA ASP A 352 39.60 5.90 16.63
C ASP A 352 38.27 6.43 16.05
N GLU A 353 38.13 6.46 14.71
CA GLU A 353 36.95 6.94 13.99
C GLU A 353 36.20 5.81 13.25
N LEU A 354 34.89 5.96 13.02
CA LEU A 354 34.12 5.11 12.10
C LEU A 354 32.95 5.88 11.50
N ASP A 355 33.00 6.15 10.20
CA ASP A 355 31.92 6.85 9.50
C ASP A 355 30.77 5.91 9.14
N ASN A 356 29.57 6.49 8.97
CA ASN A 356 28.40 5.86 8.38
C ASN A 356 27.88 4.60 9.11
N LEU A 357 28.16 4.46 10.40
CA LEU A 357 27.68 3.36 11.24
C LEU A 357 26.14 3.40 11.34
N THR A 358 25.45 2.43 10.73
CA THR A 358 24.01 2.27 10.93
C THR A 358 23.70 1.96 12.39
N VAL A 359 22.75 2.69 12.99
CA VAL A 359 22.34 2.50 14.40
C VAL A 359 20.85 2.19 14.58
N LEU A 360 20.01 2.51 13.59
CA LEU A 360 18.57 2.20 13.61
C LEU A 360 18.06 2.06 12.17
N VAL A 361 17.15 1.11 11.97
CA VAL A 361 16.26 1.08 10.79
C VAL A 361 14.83 1.00 11.31
N PHE A 362 13.98 1.93 10.90
CA PHE A 362 12.61 2.04 11.39
C PHE A 362 11.61 2.26 10.26
N ASP A 363 10.39 1.80 10.49
CA ASP A 363 9.28 1.91 9.56
C ASP A 363 8.34 3.04 9.97
N LEU A 364 7.90 3.80 8.97
CA LEU A 364 6.86 4.82 9.03
C LEU A 364 5.70 4.38 8.13
N LYS A 365 4.56 4.07 8.73
CA LYS A 365 3.35 3.68 7.98
C LYS A 365 2.26 4.74 8.06
N ALA A 366 1.88 5.30 6.92
CA ALA A 366 0.69 6.14 6.80
C ALA A 366 -0.55 5.28 6.54
N GLU A 367 -1.68 5.62 7.14
CA GLU A 367 -2.98 5.00 6.86
C GLU A 367 -4.08 6.07 6.78
N LYS A 368 -5.12 5.75 6.01
CA LYS A 368 -6.29 6.60 5.68
C LYS A 368 -6.01 7.86 4.88
N ASP A 369 -4.82 8.45 4.94
CA ASP A 369 -4.39 9.51 4.04
C ASP A 369 -2.89 9.50 3.76
N ASP A 370 -2.44 10.32 2.80
CA ASP A 370 -1.04 10.71 2.67
C ASP A 370 -0.61 11.51 3.91
N VAL A 371 0.63 11.35 4.36
CA VAL A 371 1.19 12.09 5.51
C VAL A 371 2.56 12.67 5.17
N LEU A 372 2.76 13.95 5.42
CA LEU A 372 4.06 14.62 5.34
C LEU A 372 4.72 14.64 6.73
N LEU A 373 5.95 14.10 6.85
CA LEU A 373 6.78 14.24 8.04
C LEU A 373 7.68 15.47 7.89
N THR A 374 7.47 16.50 8.71
CA THR A 374 8.17 17.79 8.60
C THR A 374 9.35 17.89 9.56
N ASP A 375 9.22 17.44 10.82
CA ASP A 375 10.31 17.37 11.81
C ASP A 375 10.49 15.96 12.36
N PHE A 376 11.73 15.62 12.72
CA PHE A 376 12.07 14.41 13.45
C PHE A 376 13.22 14.65 14.45
N ILE A 377 13.01 14.22 15.70
CA ILE A 377 14.01 14.20 16.76
C ILE A 377 14.33 12.73 17.08
N LEU A 378 15.57 12.36 16.81
CA LEU A 378 16.15 11.07 17.17
C LEU A 378 16.79 11.16 18.56
N ASP A 379 16.53 10.16 19.40
CA ASP A 379 17.23 9.95 20.67
C ASP A 379 18.39 8.97 20.49
N ILE A 380 19.63 9.41 20.75
CA ILE A 380 20.84 8.57 20.77
C ILE A 380 21.32 8.46 22.21
N ALA A 381 20.85 7.42 22.91
CA ALA A 381 21.25 7.16 24.28
C ALA A 381 22.63 6.47 24.34
N ALA A 382 23.60 7.12 24.97
CA ALA A 382 24.94 6.56 25.22
C ALA A 382 25.06 6.00 26.64
N THR A 383 25.68 4.82 26.81
CA THR A 383 25.93 4.16 28.10
C THR A 383 27.27 3.43 28.12
N GLY A 384 27.91 3.36 29.30
CA GLY A 384 29.25 2.79 29.46
C GLY A 384 30.24 3.81 30.02
N ALA A 385 31.52 3.55 29.78
CA ALA A 385 32.63 4.42 30.18
C ALA A 385 33.71 4.54 29.09
N GLY A 386 33.34 4.25 27.83
CA GLY A 386 34.22 4.41 26.68
C GLY A 386 34.27 5.86 26.20
N GLY A 387 35.31 6.21 25.43
CA GLY A 387 35.50 7.57 24.92
C GLY A 387 34.63 7.95 23.72
N ALA A 388 34.07 6.95 23.02
CA ALA A 388 33.45 7.16 21.73
C ALA A 388 32.25 8.12 21.80
N THR A 389 32.10 8.97 20.80
CA THR A 389 30.95 9.86 20.59
C THR A 389 30.28 9.57 19.25
N ALA A 390 28.96 9.74 19.19
CA ALA A 390 28.12 9.52 18.00
C ALA A 390 27.34 10.80 17.64
N SER A 391 27.96 11.96 17.88
CA SER A 391 27.30 13.27 17.90
C SER A 391 27.71 14.21 16.78
N THR A 392 28.81 13.92 16.09
CA THR A 392 29.42 14.78 15.06
C THR A 392 28.57 14.90 13.80
N SER A 393 27.97 13.80 13.37
CA SER A 393 27.17 13.68 12.17
C SER A 393 26.18 12.52 12.36
N VAL A 394 24.92 12.77 12.02
CA VAL A 394 23.79 11.84 12.13
C VAL A 394 22.94 12.02 10.88
N THR A 395 22.90 10.99 10.04
CA THR A 395 22.28 11.06 8.70
C THR A 395 21.05 10.18 8.64
N LEU A 396 19.97 10.72 8.06
CA LEU A 396 18.70 10.03 7.81
C LEU A 396 18.57 9.69 6.32
N LEU A 397 18.27 8.43 5.99
CA LEU A 397 18.21 7.95 4.61
C LEU A 397 16.93 7.16 4.31
N GLU A 398 16.36 7.35 3.12
CA GLU A 398 15.46 6.38 2.49
C GLU A 398 16.28 5.47 1.55
N GLY A 399 16.50 4.22 1.94
CA GLY A 399 17.32 3.27 1.18
C GLY A 399 18.77 3.75 1.04
N SER A 400 19.14 4.23 -0.14
CA SER A 400 20.45 4.84 -0.43
C SER A 400 20.40 6.37 -0.62
N THR A 401 19.23 6.98 -0.51
CA THR A 401 19.03 8.43 -0.70
C THR A 401 19.11 9.10 0.67
N GLU A 402 20.04 10.02 0.84
CA GLU A 402 20.07 10.93 1.99
C GLU A 402 18.87 11.88 1.95
N LEU A 403 18.16 12.01 3.09
CA LEU A 403 17.04 12.93 3.26
C LEU A 403 17.51 14.22 3.96
N ASP A 404 18.24 14.06 5.07
CA ASP A 404 18.80 15.16 5.87
C ASP A 404 19.99 14.64 6.72
N THR A 405 20.89 15.53 7.13
CA THR A 405 22.03 15.22 7.99
C THR A 405 22.27 16.35 9.01
N THR A 406 22.45 15.97 10.27
CA THR A 406 22.49 16.88 11.43
C THR A 406 23.55 16.45 12.44
N SER A 407 23.66 17.15 13.57
CA SER A 407 24.53 16.78 14.69
C SER A 407 23.72 16.55 15.96
N ALA A 408 24.20 15.69 16.87
CA ALA A 408 23.50 15.40 18.11
C ALA A 408 23.97 16.31 19.26
N THR A 409 23.03 17.04 19.86
CA THR A 409 23.29 17.87 21.05
C THR A 409 23.31 17.00 22.31
N THR A 410 24.46 16.36 22.56
CA THR A 410 24.74 15.41 23.67
C THR A 410 23.97 14.09 23.63
N ARG A 411 22.71 14.11 23.18
CA ARG A 411 21.79 12.96 23.11
C ARG A 411 20.81 13.04 21.94
N TYR A 412 20.30 14.23 21.61
CA TYR A 412 19.26 14.38 20.60
C TYR A 412 19.81 14.96 19.29
N ALA A 413 19.49 14.30 18.18
CA ALA A 413 19.72 14.78 16.83
C ALA A 413 18.38 15.25 16.25
N THR A 414 18.31 16.51 15.83
CA THR A 414 17.09 17.13 15.29
C THR A 414 17.25 17.38 13.80
N PHE A 415 16.31 16.84 13.03
CA PHE A 415 16.10 17.01 11.61
C PHE A 415 14.80 17.83 11.44
N SER A 416 14.82 18.89 10.62
CA SER A 416 13.70 19.85 10.53
C SER A 416 13.51 20.38 9.11
N ASN A 417 12.24 20.48 8.68
CA ASN A 417 11.84 20.72 7.29
C ASN A 417 12.34 19.62 6.34
N ILE A 418 12.22 18.36 6.77
CA ILE A 418 12.58 17.16 5.98
C ILE A 418 11.56 16.95 4.84
N ASP A 419 10.32 17.39 5.08
CA ASP A 419 9.17 17.34 4.17
C ASP A 419 9.02 15.99 3.45
N PHE A 420 9.19 14.90 4.22
CA PHE A 420 9.21 13.53 3.72
C PHE A 420 7.79 12.97 3.60
N LEU A 421 7.33 12.76 2.38
CA LEU A 421 5.99 12.23 2.09
C LEU A 421 5.91 10.70 2.25
N ILE A 422 5.02 10.24 3.12
CA ILE A 422 4.60 8.84 3.28
C ILE A 422 3.20 8.67 2.65
N PRO A 423 3.08 8.05 1.45
CA PRO A 423 1.79 7.89 0.80
C PRO A 423 0.82 6.95 1.53
N LYS A 424 -0.47 7.21 1.34
CA LYS A 424 -1.63 6.53 1.93
C LYS A 424 -1.55 5.02 1.86
N ASN A 425 -1.65 4.39 3.03
CA ASN A 425 -1.59 2.93 3.23
C ASN A 425 -0.24 2.29 2.83
N THR A 426 0.82 3.07 2.63
CA THR A 426 2.18 2.56 2.40
C THR A 426 3.02 2.58 3.69
N THR A 427 4.07 1.76 3.70
CA THR A 427 5.16 1.84 4.69
C THR A 427 6.41 2.34 3.98
N LYS A 428 7.09 3.32 4.57
CA LYS A 428 8.42 3.78 4.17
C LYS A 428 9.42 3.35 5.26
N THR A 429 10.61 2.91 4.85
CA THR A 429 11.64 2.43 5.78
C THR A 429 12.82 3.39 5.78
N LEU A 430 13.09 4.01 6.92
CA LEU A 430 14.17 4.96 7.12
C LEU A 430 15.35 4.33 7.87
N THR A 431 16.55 4.67 7.44
CA THR A 431 17.82 4.23 8.03
C THR A 431 18.53 5.41 8.68
N VAL A 432 19.01 5.22 9.90
CA VAL A 432 19.83 6.19 10.63
C VAL A 432 21.26 5.71 10.65
N LYS A 433 22.18 6.59 10.26
CA LYS A 433 23.63 6.41 10.43
C LYS A 433 24.23 7.48 11.32
N VAL A 434 25.35 7.17 11.96
CA VAL A 434 26.16 8.12 12.74
C VAL A 434 27.63 8.01 12.36
N ASP A 435 28.36 9.12 12.48
CA ASP A 435 29.82 9.11 12.43
C ASP A 435 30.39 9.08 13.85
N ILE A 436 31.15 8.02 14.16
CA ILE A 436 31.80 7.75 15.43
C ILE A 436 33.15 8.46 15.50
N ARG A 437 33.45 9.08 16.65
CA ARG A 437 34.73 9.75 16.93
C ARG A 437 35.24 9.44 18.35
N SER A 438 36.55 9.57 18.57
CA SER A 438 37.18 9.41 19.90
C SER A 438 36.99 8.05 20.56
N ALA A 439 36.90 6.97 19.76
CA ALA A 439 36.85 5.62 20.31
C ALA A 439 38.12 5.29 21.13
N ASN A 440 38.01 4.37 22.09
CA ASN A 440 39.19 3.84 22.78
C ASN A 440 38.98 2.38 23.15
N SER A 441 39.90 1.79 23.91
CA SER A 441 39.87 0.37 24.28
C SER A 441 38.72 -0.01 25.22
N THR A 442 38.04 0.97 25.83
CA THR A 442 36.85 0.74 26.66
C THR A 442 35.59 0.89 25.80
N ILE A 443 34.70 -0.10 25.86
CA ILE A 443 33.46 -0.08 25.07
C ILE A 443 32.53 1.04 25.57
N GLN A 444 32.13 1.92 24.65
CA GLN A 444 30.95 2.76 24.79
C GLN A 444 29.79 2.13 24.02
N ASN A 445 28.56 2.23 24.53
CA ASN A 445 27.39 1.61 23.92
C ASN A 445 26.36 2.67 23.52
N PHE A 446 25.82 2.54 22.31
CA PHE A 446 24.78 3.41 21.79
C PHE A 446 23.48 2.63 21.56
N ILE A 447 22.35 3.28 21.84
CA ILE A 447 20.99 2.82 21.55
C ILE A 447 20.25 4.00 20.91
N ALA A 448 19.90 3.88 19.64
CA ALA A 448 19.11 4.88 18.92
C ALA A 448 17.61 4.59 19.03
N THR A 449 16.77 5.62 19.21
CA THR A 449 15.32 5.50 19.27
C THR A 449 14.63 6.60 18.46
N ALA A 450 13.79 6.19 17.50
CA ALA A 450 12.78 7.03 16.89
C ALA A 450 11.46 6.90 17.67
N SER A 451 10.77 8.01 17.95
CA SER A 451 9.50 8.01 18.70
C SER A 451 8.50 8.98 18.08
N SER A 452 7.22 8.60 18.06
CA SER A 452 6.13 9.49 17.65
C SER A 452 6.02 10.75 18.52
N THR A 453 6.63 10.77 19.71
CA THR A 453 6.71 11.95 20.59
C THR A 453 7.74 12.99 20.14
N GLY A 454 8.61 12.64 19.18
CA GLY A 454 9.64 13.51 18.62
C GLY A 454 9.42 13.77 17.13
N MET A 455 8.17 13.76 16.65
CA MET A 455 7.85 13.95 15.23
C MET A 455 6.77 15.00 15.05
N THR A 456 6.93 15.86 14.04
CA THR A 456 5.86 16.75 13.53
C THR A 456 5.41 16.19 12.18
N ALA A 457 4.10 16.04 11.97
CA ALA A 457 3.55 15.56 10.71
C ALA A 457 2.17 16.14 10.41
N GLU A 458 1.82 16.26 9.12
CA GLU A 458 0.55 16.78 8.62
C GLU A 458 -0.09 15.89 7.54
N ASN A 459 -1.41 15.99 7.37
CA ASN A 459 -2.18 15.27 6.34
C ASN A 459 -2.12 15.98 4.97
N SER A 460 -2.81 15.46 3.95
CA SER A 460 -2.87 16.10 2.62
C SER A 460 -3.56 17.48 2.56
N LEU A 461 -4.17 17.93 3.66
CA LEU A 461 -4.85 19.22 3.81
C LEU A 461 -4.02 20.24 4.63
N GLY A 462 -2.92 19.81 5.26
CA GLY A 462 -2.10 20.63 6.17
C GLY A 462 -2.54 20.59 7.65
N ASP A 463 -3.43 19.67 8.06
CA ASP A 463 -3.79 19.47 9.47
C ASP A 463 -2.76 18.59 10.20
N THR A 464 -2.41 18.95 11.43
CA THR A 464 -1.44 18.21 12.25
C THR A 464 -1.94 16.82 12.66
N VAL A 465 -1.19 15.78 12.28
CA VAL A 465 -1.43 14.39 12.69
C VAL A 465 -1.12 14.24 14.18
N THR A 466 -2.16 14.35 15.01
CA THR A 466 -2.03 14.53 16.47
C THR A 466 -1.33 13.36 17.17
N ILE A 467 -0.25 13.66 17.90
CA ILE A 467 0.56 12.71 18.68
C ILE A 467 -0.31 11.95 19.71
N GLY A 468 -0.05 10.66 19.88
CA GLY A 468 -0.75 9.77 20.81
C GLY A 468 -2.15 9.33 20.36
N THR A 469 -2.79 10.09 19.47
CA THR A 469 -4.12 9.78 18.91
C THR A 469 -4.00 9.16 17.51
N TYR A 470 -3.20 9.78 16.65
CA TYR A 470 -3.04 9.42 15.24
C TYR A 470 -1.57 9.24 14.83
N LEU A 471 -0.65 10.03 15.39
CA LEU A 471 0.80 9.82 15.30
C LEU A 471 1.27 9.01 16.51
N THR A 472 1.68 7.76 16.30
CA THR A 472 1.84 6.76 17.38
C THR A 472 3.02 5.80 17.16
N GLY A 473 3.49 5.17 18.23
CA GLY A 473 4.52 4.12 18.19
C GLY A 473 5.95 4.62 18.41
N SER A 474 6.89 3.67 18.40
CA SER A 474 8.32 3.94 18.54
C SER A 474 9.16 2.78 17.97
N ALA A 475 10.42 3.07 17.70
CA ALA A 475 11.43 2.15 17.21
C ALA A 475 12.72 2.35 18.00
N THR A 476 12.95 1.54 19.03
CA THR A 476 14.22 1.49 19.77
C THR A 476 15.09 0.39 19.19
N GLY A 477 16.26 0.76 18.69
CA GLY A 477 17.26 -0.16 18.15
C GLY A 477 17.99 -0.96 19.23
N TYR A 478 18.81 -1.91 18.80
CA TYR A 478 19.61 -2.71 19.72
C TYR A 478 20.90 -1.99 20.15
N GLN A 479 21.49 -2.47 21.25
CA GLN A 479 22.73 -1.88 21.79
C GLN A 479 23.93 -2.20 20.88
N ILE A 480 24.56 -1.17 20.35
CA ILE A 480 25.81 -1.28 19.57
C ILE A 480 26.96 -0.80 20.46
N GLY A 481 27.85 -1.73 20.81
CA GLY A 481 29.13 -1.41 21.46
C GLY A 481 30.15 -0.90 20.44
N VAL A 482 30.96 0.08 20.83
CA VAL A 482 31.98 0.74 20.03
C VAL A 482 33.27 0.83 20.83
N ARG A 483 34.40 0.45 20.22
CA ARG A 483 35.77 0.57 20.75
C ARG A 483 36.76 0.73 19.59
N ASN A 484 37.98 1.18 19.85
CA ASN A 484 38.92 1.49 18.76
C ASN A 484 39.69 0.28 18.20
N ALA A 485 39.91 -0.78 18.99
CA ALA A 485 40.61 -1.98 18.54
C ALA A 485 40.05 -3.28 19.16
N GLY A 486 40.27 -4.43 18.53
CA GLY A 486 40.09 -5.77 19.11
C GLY A 486 39.32 -6.78 18.25
N ALA A 487 38.82 -7.83 18.90
CA ALA A 487 38.08 -8.93 18.25
C ALA A 487 36.68 -8.55 17.76
N GLU A 488 36.50 -8.35 16.46
CA GLU A 488 35.19 -8.35 15.78
C GLU A 488 34.68 -9.81 15.74
N VAL A 489 33.41 -10.05 16.08
CA VAL A 489 32.87 -11.42 16.30
C VAL A 489 31.60 -11.64 15.49
N THR A 490 31.56 -12.70 14.69
CA THR A 490 30.40 -13.08 13.87
C THR A 490 30.03 -14.55 14.08
N LEU A 491 28.75 -14.85 14.26
CA LEU A 491 28.28 -16.23 14.24
C LEU A 491 28.14 -16.70 12.79
N VAL A 492 28.90 -17.71 12.38
CA VAL A 492 28.83 -18.30 11.04
C VAL A 492 27.73 -19.35 10.99
N SER A 493 27.63 -20.19 12.02
CA SER A 493 26.51 -21.13 12.21
C SER A 493 26.44 -21.66 13.63
N LYS A 494 25.26 -22.17 14.00
CA LYS A 494 24.97 -22.83 15.28
C LYS A 494 24.17 -24.10 15.02
N SER A 495 24.43 -25.16 15.79
CA SER A 495 23.69 -26.42 15.76
C SER A 495 23.69 -27.08 17.14
N ILE A 496 22.74 -27.96 17.39
CA ILE A 496 22.75 -28.86 18.54
C ILE A 496 22.25 -30.24 18.12
N THR A 497 22.87 -31.30 18.64
CA THR A 497 22.52 -32.69 18.33
C THR A 497 22.43 -33.52 19.60
N THR A 498 21.40 -34.35 19.69
CA THR A 498 21.24 -35.35 20.74
C THR A 498 21.90 -36.67 20.33
N SER A 499 22.59 -37.34 21.26
CA SER A 499 23.20 -38.65 21.06
C SER A 499 22.99 -39.56 22.28
N GLY A 500 23.08 -40.87 22.08
CA GLY A 500 22.88 -41.89 23.12
C GLY A 500 21.43 -42.33 23.31
N VAL A 501 21.10 -42.80 24.50
CA VAL A 501 19.78 -43.40 24.84
C VAL A 501 19.27 -42.94 26.22
N ALA A 502 17.98 -43.12 26.45
CA ALA A 502 17.28 -42.74 27.68
C ALA A 502 17.97 -43.21 28.97
N GLN A 503 17.97 -42.35 29.99
CA GLN A 503 18.70 -42.54 31.24
C GLN A 503 17.99 -43.59 32.12
N THR A 504 18.68 -44.70 32.41
CA THR A 504 18.13 -45.78 33.24
C THR A 504 18.51 -45.65 34.72
N ASN A 505 17.55 -45.83 35.63
CA ASN A 505 17.80 -45.81 37.07
C ASN A 505 18.58 -47.07 37.48
N GLY A 506 19.88 -46.91 37.70
CA GLY A 506 20.79 -48.01 38.05
C GLY A 506 22.28 -47.72 37.81
N THR A 507 22.63 -46.69 37.04
CA THR A 507 24.03 -46.27 36.86
C THR A 507 24.20 -44.75 37.09
N PRO A 508 25.34 -44.29 37.63
CA PRO A 508 25.65 -42.86 37.77
C PRO A 508 26.26 -42.25 36.50
N VAL A 509 26.50 -43.07 35.47
CA VAL A 509 27.10 -42.66 34.19
C VAL A 509 26.00 -42.22 33.24
N SER A 510 26.24 -41.15 32.48
CA SER A 510 25.25 -40.66 31.53
C SER A 510 25.19 -41.52 30.27
N THR A 511 23.99 -41.94 29.87
CA THR A 511 23.75 -42.73 28.65
C THR A 511 23.41 -41.88 27.42
N SER A 512 23.22 -40.57 27.59
CA SER A 512 22.91 -39.60 26.53
C SER A 512 23.61 -38.25 26.74
N THR A 513 23.84 -37.54 25.64
CA THR A 513 24.57 -36.26 25.60
C THR A 513 23.98 -35.34 24.54
N LEU A 514 23.83 -34.05 24.86
CA LEU A 514 23.67 -32.98 23.86
C LEU A 514 25.04 -32.42 23.49
N ALA A 515 25.28 -32.22 22.21
CA ALA A 515 26.46 -31.53 21.69
C ALA A 515 26.01 -30.28 20.93
N ALA A 516 26.22 -29.10 21.53
CA ALA A 516 25.98 -27.81 20.87
C ALA A 516 27.27 -27.37 20.17
N THR A 517 27.23 -27.09 18.87
CA THR A 517 28.39 -26.65 18.09
C THR A 517 28.14 -25.29 17.47
N PHE A 518 29.09 -24.38 17.67
CA PHE A 518 29.08 -23.04 17.10
C PHE A 518 30.31 -22.87 16.22
N ASN A 519 30.14 -22.27 15.05
CA ASN A 519 31.24 -21.81 14.20
C ASN A 519 31.31 -20.30 14.36
N VAL A 520 32.34 -19.81 15.07
CA VAL A 520 32.47 -18.40 15.44
C VAL A 520 33.63 -17.80 14.66
N LYS A 521 33.33 -16.83 13.80
CA LYS A 521 34.36 -16.03 13.14
C LYS A 521 34.83 -14.95 14.11
N VAL A 522 36.14 -14.84 14.26
CA VAL A 522 36.84 -13.75 14.95
C VAL A 522 37.75 -13.06 13.94
N LYS A 523 37.68 -11.74 13.83
CA LYS A 523 38.60 -10.90 13.05
C LYS A 523 39.33 -9.94 13.99
N ALA A 524 40.62 -9.74 13.77
CA ALA A 524 41.41 -8.71 14.46
C ALA A 524 41.28 -7.38 13.69
N VAL A 525 41.04 -6.29 14.40
CA VAL A 525 40.72 -4.96 13.83
C VAL A 525 41.33 -3.88 14.73
N GLY A 526 42.01 -2.88 14.17
CA GLY A 526 42.75 -1.84 14.91
C GLY A 526 43.92 -2.31 15.78
N SER A 527 44.16 -3.62 15.91
CA SER A 527 45.33 -4.24 16.54
C SER A 527 45.31 -5.78 16.43
N ASP A 528 46.47 -6.41 16.56
CA ASP A 528 46.63 -7.84 16.87
C ASP A 528 45.77 -8.31 18.07
N VAL A 529 45.18 -9.51 17.95
CA VAL A 529 44.32 -10.14 18.96
C VAL A 529 44.90 -11.48 19.40
N ILE A 530 45.08 -11.68 20.70
CA ILE A 530 45.60 -12.92 21.28
C ILE A 530 44.44 -13.84 21.69
N LEU A 531 44.45 -15.07 21.18
CA LEU A 531 43.40 -16.08 21.36
C LEU A 531 43.93 -17.27 22.18
N GLY A 532 43.34 -17.51 23.35
CA GLY A 532 43.70 -18.63 24.23
C GLY A 532 43.07 -19.96 23.82
N THR A 533 43.86 -21.02 23.70
CA THR A 533 43.36 -22.40 23.47
C THR A 533 42.62 -22.95 24.69
N VAL A 534 42.02 -24.14 24.57
CA VAL A 534 41.41 -24.89 25.69
C VAL A 534 42.35 -25.06 26.91
N ALA A 535 43.67 -25.05 26.71
CA ALA A 535 44.67 -25.21 27.76
C ALA A 535 45.24 -23.88 28.29
N SER A 536 44.70 -22.73 27.84
CA SER A 536 45.05 -21.41 28.38
C SER A 536 44.46 -21.21 29.78
N ALA A 537 45.07 -20.34 30.59
CA ALA A 537 44.40 -19.77 31.77
C ALA A 537 43.21 -18.86 31.39
N THR A 538 43.17 -18.41 30.14
CA THR A 538 42.14 -17.54 29.55
C THR A 538 41.68 -18.09 28.17
N PRO A 539 40.98 -19.25 28.10
CA PRO A 539 40.50 -19.80 26.83
C PRO A 539 39.48 -18.88 26.15
N VAL A 540 39.45 -18.85 24.81
CA VAL A 540 38.44 -18.06 24.05
C VAL A 540 37.01 -18.35 24.50
N PHE A 541 36.70 -19.63 24.76
CA PHE A 541 35.38 -20.08 25.23
C PHE A 541 35.38 -20.47 26.71
N GLY A 542 36.12 -19.71 27.54
CA GLY A 542 36.31 -19.95 28.97
C GLY A 542 35.45 -19.11 29.91
N LYS A 543 35.27 -19.60 31.15
CA LYS A 543 34.71 -18.78 32.24
C LYS A 543 35.69 -17.65 32.61
N THR A 544 35.16 -16.47 32.90
CA THR A 544 35.95 -15.33 33.42
C THR A 544 35.07 -14.50 34.34
N GLY A 545 35.55 -14.22 35.55
CA GLY A 545 34.70 -13.69 36.62
C GLY A 545 33.51 -14.61 36.91
N ALA A 546 32.30 -14.04 37.00
CA ALA A 546 31.08 -14.81 37.16
C ALA A 546 30.62 -15.52 35.87
N THR A 547 30.96 -14.97 34.70
CA THR A 547 30.28 -15.28 33.42
C THR A 547 30.97 -16.41 32.65
N ASN A 548 30.20 -17.44 32.32
CA ASN A 548 30.59 -18.52 31.41
C ASN A 548 30.54 -18.05 29.94
N SER A 549 31.20 -18.77 29.02
CA SER A 549 30.97 -18.57 27.58
C SER A 549 29.67 -19.21 27.08
N PHE A 550 29.15 -20.22 27.77
CA PHE A 550 27.92 -20.91 27.41
C PHE A 550 26.93 -20.96 28.58
N VAL A 551 25.64 -20.91 28.26
CA VAL A 551 24.51 -21.11 29.18
C VAL A 551 23.55 -22.14 28.56
N LEU A 552 23.11 -23.09 29.38
CA LEU A 552 22.01 -23.99 29.04
C LEU A 552 20.68 -23.30 29.33
N TYR A 553 19.75 -23.38 28.40
CA TYR A 553 18.38 -22.92 28.54
C TYR A 553 17.43 -24.13 28.56
N ASP A 554 16.38 -24.06 29.39
CA ASP A 554 15.29 -25.03 29.48
C ASP A 554 13.97 -24.28 29.26
N GLY A 555 13.19 -24.65 28.23
CA GLY A 555 11.98 -23.92 27.84
C GLY A 555 12.21 -22.44 27.55
N GLY A 556 13.44 -22.07 27.13
CA GLY A 556 13.86 -20.69 26.90
C GLY A 556 14.38 -19.92 28.14
N ILE A 557 14.29 -20.49 29.35
CA ILE A 557 14.76 -19.90 30.62
C ILE A 557 16.19 -20.36 30.92
N ALA A 558 17.06 -19.46 31.37
CA ALA A 558 18.45 -19.81 31.73
C ALA A 558 18.46 -20.80 32.91
N SER A 559 19.02 -21.99 32.68
CA SER A 559 18.98 -23.09 33.63
C SER A 559 20.11 -22.99 34.66
N SER A 560 19.80 -23.34 35.92
CA SER A 560 20.80 -23.54 36.97
C SER A 560 21.60 -24.84 36.81
N VAL A 561 21.19 -25.72 35.88
CA VAL A 561 21.75 -27.04 35.63
C VAL A 561 23.01 -26.93 34.75
N ASN A 562 24.13 -26.54 35.36
CA ASN A 562 25.43 -26.39 34.68
C ASN A 562 26.25 -27.71 34.68
N ASN A 563 25.79 -28.70 33.92
CA ASN A 563 26.34 -30.07 33.92
C ASN A 563 27.46 -30.33 32.89
N ALA A 564 27.88 -29.31 32.14
CA ALA A 564 28.70 -29.50 30.94
C ALA A 564 30.06 -30.16 31.25
N THR A 565 30.38 -31.22 30.51
CA THR A 565 31.57 -32.06 30.76
C THR A 565 32.81 -31.56 30.05
N SER A 566 32.66 -30.89 28.91
CA SER A 566 33.77 -30.25 28.20
C SER A 566 33.32 -29.14 27.25
N THR A 567 34.23 -28.20 27.04
CA THR A 567 34.26 -27.31 25.88
C THR A 567 35.46 -27.72 25.04
N SER A 568 35.24 -28.18 23.81
CA SER A 568 36.31 -28.55 22.88
C SER A 568 36.37 -27.59 21.70
N PHE A 569 37.53 -27.01 21.44
CA PHE A 569 37.81 -26.21 20.24
C PHE A 569 39.28 -26.28 19.88
N THR A 570 39.58 -26.11 18.60
CA THR A 570 40.94 -25.89 18.06
C THR A 570 40.91 -24.62 17.25
N ILE A 571 41.90 -23.74 17.43
CA ILE A 571 42.04 -22.53 16.61
C ILE A 571 42.78 -22.94 15.32
N PRO A 572 42.22 -22.71 14.13
CA PRO A 572 42.91 -22.93 12.85
C PRO A 572 44.27 -22.23 12.75
N SER A 573 45.13 -22.74 11.88
CA SER A 573 46.56 -22.38 11.79
C SER A 573 46.86 -21.05 11.06
N ASN A 574 45.98 -20.06 11.17
CA ASN A 574 46.18 -18.70 10.64
C ASN A 574 46.53 -17.68 11.74
N CYS A 575 47.03 -18.16 12.88
CA CYS A 575 47.50 -17.34 14.00
C CYS A 575 48.90 -17.81 14.45
N SER A 576 49.74 -16.87 14.87
CA SER A 576 51.13 -17.12 15.29
C SER A 576 51.19 -17.59 16.74
N THR A 577 51.82 -18.73 17.00
CA THR A 577 52.09 -19.25 18.36
C THR A 577 53.41 -18.72 18.95
N SER A 578 54.12 -17.85 18.24
CA SER A 578 55.44 -17.36 18.67
C SER A 578 55.37 -16.61 20.00
N GLY A 579 56.18 -17.03 20.97
CA GLY A 579 56.23 -16.42 22.31
C GLY A 579 55.05 -16.74 23.23
N LEU A 580 54.08 -17.56 22.80
CA LEU A 580 52.86 -17.85 23.56
C LEU A 580 52.78 -19.32 23.99
N THR A 581 52.53 -19.55 25.29
CA THR A 581 52.15 -20.87 25.82
C THR A 581 50.63 -21.00 25.78
N ASN A 582 50.12 -22.02 25.09
CA ASN A 582 48.70 -22.35 24.99
C ASN A 582 47.80 -21.26 24.39
N GLY A 583 48.33 -20.38 23.54
CA GLY A 583 47.58 -19.37 22.79
C GLY A 583 48.24 -19.04 21.45
N CYS A 584 47.59 -18.20 20.64
CA CYS A 584 48.16 -17.66 19.41
C CYS A 584 47.70 -16.22 19.15
N THR A 585 48.52 -15.43 18.46
CA THR A 585 48.19 -14.08 17.99
C THR A 585 47.57 -14.18 16.59
N LEU A 586 46.32 -13.74 16.45
CA LEU A 586 45.69 -13.41 15.18
C LEU A 586 46.13 -11.99 14.83
N SER A 587 46.86 -11.82 13.72
CA SER A 587 47.35 -10.51 13.31
C SER A 587 46.24 -9.61 12.81
N GLU A 588 46.44 -8.30 12.92
CA GLU A 588 45.47 -7.30 12.46
C GLU A 588 45.02 -7.53 11.00
N GLY A 589 43.71 -7.39 10.76
CA GLY A 589 43.08 -7.66 9.47
C GLY A 589 42.74 -9.14 9.23
N ASP A 590 43.50 -10.09 9.80
CA ASP A 590 43.22 -11.53 9.65
C ASP A 590 41.94 -11.95 10.38
N SER A 591 41.33 -13.03 9.89
CA SER A 591 40.16 -13.61 10.52
C SER A 591 40.15 -15.14 10.51
N VAL A 592 39.70 -15.72 11.63
CA VAL A 592 39.66 -17.16 11.89
C VAL A 592 38.23 -17.60 12.21
N THR A 593 37.77 -18.72 11.66
CA THR A 593 36.51 -19.36 12.08
C THR A 593 36.83 -20.52 13.01
N ILE A 594 36.48 -20.38 14.29
CA ILE A 594 36.75 -21.38 15.33
C ILE A 594 35.50 -22.25 15.51
N PRO A 595 35.56 -23.56 15.21
CA PRO A 595 34.53 -24.50 15.62
C PRO A 595 34.70 -24.82 17.10
N VAL A 596 33.64 -24.60 17.89
CA VAL A 596 33.59 -24.96 19.31
C VAL A 596 32.38 -25.84 19.59
N THR A 597 32.61 -26.95 20.28
CA THR A 597 31.56 -27.87 20.75
C THR A 597 31.49 -27.87 22.27
N PHE A 598 30.30 -27.60 22.80
CA PHE A 598 29.94 -27.65 24.22
C PHE A 598 29.12 -28.93 24.47
N GLN A 599 29.57 -29.78 25.38
CA GLN A 599 28.95 -31.09 25.65
C GLN A 599 28.22 -31.11 26.99
N ILE A 600 26.95 -31.54 26.96
CA ILE A 600 26.07 -31.59 28.12
C ILE A 600 25.54 -33.02 28.29
N PRO A 601 25.96 -33.76 29.34
CA PRO A 601 25.41 -35.09 29.65
C PRO A 601 23.96 -35.00 30.14
N GLY A 602 23.17 -36.04 29.90
CA GLY A 602 21.82 -36.23 30.47
C GLY A 602 21.82 -36.63 31.95
N ARG A 603 22.94 -36.47 32.65
CA ARG A 603 23.06 -36.60 34.12
C ARG A 603 23.86 -35.45 34.68
N ASP A 604 23.55 -35.05 35.91
CA ASP A 604 24.28 -34.01 36.63
C ASP A 604 25.53 -34.53 37.34
N ALA A 605 26.27 -33.61 37.97
CA ALA A 605 27.48 -33.92 38.74
C ALA A 605 27.21 -34.76 40.02
N THR A 606 25.94 -34.96 40.41
CA THR A 606 25.53 -35.89 41.48
C THR A 606 25.16 -37.27 40.94
N GLY A 607 25.10 -37.44 39.62
CA GLY A 607 24.61 -38.65 38.94
C GLY A 607 23.08 -38.68 38.76
N SER A 608 22.36 -37.63 39.12
CA SER A 608 20.90 -37.53 38.92
C SER A 608 20.59 -37.30 37.44
N ALA A 609 19.48 -37.85 36.93
CA ALA A 609 19.07 -37.62 35.54
C ALA A 609 18.64 -36.15 35.34
N VAL A 610 19.04 -35.55 34.22
CA VAL A 610 18.51 -34.24 33.80
C VAL A 610 17.01 -34.40 33.51
N SER A 611 16.22 -33.40 33.87
CA SER A 611 14.79 -33.36 33.64
C SER A 611 14.42 -33.55 32.17
N SER A 612 13.25 -34.15 31.92
CA SER A 612 12.64 -34.15 30.60
C SER A 612 12.20 -32.73 30.24
N GLY A 613 12.82 -32.13 29.24
CA GLY A 613 12.62 -30.73 28.85
C GLY A 613 13.07 -30.46 27.41
N LEU A 614 12.94 -29.21 26.99
CA LEU A 614 13.41 -28.70 25.70
C LEU A 614 14.61 -27.78 25.95
N TYR A 615 15.78 -28.22 25.49
CA TYR A 615 17.07 -27.65 25.83
C TYR A 615 17.74 -26.99 24.63
N SER A 616 18.23 -25.76 24.82
CA SER A 616 19.07 -25.04 23.88
C SER A 616 20.27 -24.42 24.58
N VAL A 617 21.34 -24.12 23.84
CA VAL A 617 22.57 -23.53 24.39
C VAL A 617 22.77 -22.14 23.81
N GLY A 618 23.01 -21.14 24.67
CA GLY A 618 23.46 -19.81 24.28
C GLY A 618 24.98 -19.70 24.33
N LEU A 619 25.57 -19.02 23.34
CA LEU A 619 26.95 -18.52 23.38
C LEU A 619 26.92 -17.08 23.88
N GLU A 620 27.17 -16.89 25.17
CA GLU A 620 26.99 -15.61 25.85
C GLU A 620 28.20 -14.66 25.69
N LYS A 621 29.40 -15.23 25.53
CA LYS A 621 30.66 -14.49 25.65
C LYS A 621 31.82 -15.22 24.97
N ILE A 622 32.70 -14.48 24.32
CA ILE A 622 34.09 -14.93 24.06
C ILE A 622 35.11 -14.05 24.77
N ASN A 623 36.22 -14.65 25.16
CA ASN A 623 37.38 -13.96 25.71
C ASN A 623 38.46 -13.83 24.62
N TRP A 624 39.26 -12.79 24.73
CA TRP A 624 40.45 -12.54 23.92
C TRP A 624 41.36 -11.60 24.72
N SER A 625 42.66 -11.56 24.43
CA SER A 625 43.55 -10.52 24.96
C SER A 625 43.92 -9.55 23.86
N ASN A 626 44.11 -8.27 24.20
CA ASN A 626 44.69 -7.32 23.26
C ASN A 626 46.19 -7.62 23.02
N SER A 627 46.82 -6.89 22.10
CA SER A 627 48.26 -6.98 21.80
C SER A 627 49.17 -6.86 23.04
N SER A 628 48.77 -6.09 24.05
CA SER A 628 49.44 -5.97 25.36
C SER A 628 49.20 -7.14 26.32
N GLY A 629 48.53 -8.21 25.89
CA GLY A 629 48.18 -9.38 26.69
C GLY A 629 47.02 -9.18 27.68
N THR A 630 46.46 -7.97 27.79
CA THR A 630 45.38 -7.65 28.74
C THR A 630 44.08 -8.32 28.31
N LEU A 631 43.50 -9.09 29.23
CA LEU A 631 42.27 -9.85 28.99
C LEU A 631 41.06 -8.93 28.75
N GLN A 632 40.31 -9.25 27.71
CA GLN A 632 39.08 -8.60 27.27
C GLN A 632 37.96 -9.64 27.12
N SER A 633 36.73 -9.18 26.91
CA SER A 633 35.58 -10.04 26.63
C SER A 633 34.58 -9.35 25.72
N SER A 634 34.13 -10.05 24.68
CA SER A 634 32.98 -9.65 23.87
C SER A 634 31.74 -10.33 24.45
N THR A 635 30.82 -9.54 25.03
CA THR A 635 29.65 -10.01 25.81
C THR A 635 28.30 -9.61 25.22
N PHE A 636 28.28 -8.93 24.05
CA PHE A 636 27.04 -8.47 23.42
C PHE A 636 26.06 -9.61 23.13
N MET A 637 26.57 -10.83 22.92
CA MET A 637 25.84 -12.05 22.62
C MET A 637 24.97 -12.55 23.79
N ALA A 638 25.25 -12.11 25.03
CA ALA A 638 24.60 -12.61 26.23
C ALA A 638 23.08 -12.35 26.24
N GLY A 639 22.31 -13.42 26.47
CA GLY A 639 20.84 -13.47 26.44
C GLY A 639 20.22 -13.67 25.05
N GLU A 640 20.95 -13.37 23.97
CA GLU A 640 20.38 -13.16 22.63
C GLU A 640 19.99 -14.47 21.93
N VAL A 641 18.77 -14.51 21.38
CA VAL A 641 18.23 -15.70 20.71
C VAL A 641 19.01 -16.06 19.43
N ASP A 642 19.57 -15.06 18.75
CA ASP A 642 20.47 -15.26 17.61
C ASP A 642 21.73 -16.06 17.97
N TRP A 643 22.19 -15.96 19.21
CA TRP A 643 23.35 -16.70 19.73
C TRP A 643 22.97 -17.98 20.47
N ARG A 644 21.68 -18.36 20.45
CA ARG A 644 21.12 -19.58 21.06
C ARG A 644 20.75 -20.64 20.02
N THR A 645 21.11 -21.91 20.24
CA THR A 645 20.73 -23.02 19.35
C THR A 645 19.21 -23.20 19.28
N SER A 646 18.73 -23.99 18.31
CA SER A 646 17.38 -24.57 18.40
C SER A 646 17.22 -25.41 19.67
N ASP A 647 15.99 -25.60 20.12
CA ASP A 647 15.68 -26.51 21.22
C ASP A 647 15.68 -27.99 20.77
N VAL A 648 16.18 -28.87 21.63
CA VAL A 648 16.14 -30.35 21.49
C VAL A 648 15.93 -31.01 22.85
N SER A 649 15.35 -32.21 22.88
CA SER A 649 15.29 -33.02 24.10
C SER A 649 16.49 -33.95 24.23
N PHE A 650 16.75 -34.44 25.45
CA PHE A 650 17.43 -35.72 25.63
C PHE A 650 16.54 -36.89 25.12
N PRO A 651 17.11 -38.08 24.86
CA PRO A 651 16.35 -39.29 24.52
C PRO A 651 15.69 -39.93 25.75
#